data_AF-A0A7S0AU43-F1
#
_entry.id   AF-A0A7S0AU43-F1
#
_cell.length_a   1.000
_cell.length_b   1.000
_cell.length_c   1.000
_cell.angle_alpha   90.00
_cell.angle_beta   90.00
_cell.angle_gamma   90.00
#
_symmetry.space_group_name_H-M   'P 1'
#
loop_
_entity.id
_entity.type
_entity.pdbx_description
1 polymer ?
#
loop_
_entity_poly.entity_id
_entity_poly.type
_entity_poly.pdbx_seq_one_letter_code
_entity_poly.pdbx_strand_id
1 'polypeptide(L)'
;MGLPTVAVFAEPDVKAHHPTAADEAFLIPPSPEHKNPIAPYLDIEAILKICKENGVKAVHPGYGFLAENVDFARRCGEEGVTFVGPRPEHLDLFGDKTKAREFAIRANVPVLPGSGLCRSLEEARAFLGANEGVLRWPVLIKAAFGGGGRGQKVVQQPEDFDDSFQRCSQEALLGFGDGGCFVEEFLVKARHIEVQVIGDGKGRCVHFFERDCSVQQRNQKVVEIAPARAMDPELRARITGAAVRLCEPCQYLNAGTVEFLVTGPLSDPNSRFVFLEMNPRIQVEHTITEQVTGVDLVQAQLRVAAGMGFEALAALPPPAPRGWAIQARVTLLPGGAGLLARYAEPAGPGVRVDSGVAQGVMVPAEYDPMILKVICSVDEGQTFDACVERLLEALSGLELEGIKVNKEMLGRILRHELFVGNEIYTSFLNDQPEVVTGKPAAAAAGAAAGQRVRVEAPFHGQVSEIRVKPGDRVRGGTAVLVINAMKMLNDVQAGVSGEVKEVLVGAEQQVAEGQALVVIEASGEQDAEDEGDAALQPRKRERPARPAAPGLVQGDAAAAASRRLASTWYAAGGAAGPTDPSSPIIRSRVKRDDTFTKRLAHNLRLIEDLRAWTAWAHGGGGAGSVEAHRARGKMLPRERIQHVIDPGTEFMEITPLAAWGRYNNEVPSGGVVAGIGIVHGRECIFIGNDPTVKGGAIVGEGARKYARAQEVADMNRLPCVYLVDQGAGAGGGSFKSQAIMSAKQIPQVACVLGKCTGGAAYIPALCDESVIVKGNGMVYAGDAAGEGADEQDLGGAAMHTSKSGVIDHLAETEEEAMLKVRTILGHLAGRRPKAELFGMVEPEEPLYDPEELLGILPEDTKIPFDVREVVARIVDGSRFHEFKPRYGATLVCGFAHIDGYPVGILGNNGMLFSESAIKATHFVQICGQRGIPLVFLHNITGFIIGTEYERGGITKDGAKMITAVSCVPVPKFCVVLAGSHGAGNYAMNGPAYDPRFTWLWPNAKISVMGGEQAAGVITYVKDRQRKREGLPPLSKEELEAMKAPIVAAFEANSSAYHSTSAIFDDGIIDPRDTRKYLARGISVALNAPAVDGQYGVFRM
;
A
#
# COMPACT_ATOMS: atom_id res chain seq x y z
N MET A 1 -30.51 -28.55 8.89
CA MET A 1 -30.97 -29.75 9.63
C MET A 1 -32.47 -29.76 9.94
N GLY A 2 -33.21 -28.64 9.77
CA GLY A 2 -34.66 -28.60 10.03
C GLY A 2 -35.03 -28.74 11.51
N LEU A 3 -34.08 -28.43 12.41
CA LEU A 3 -34.30 -28.42 13.85
C LEU A 3 -34.85 -27.04 14.26
N PRO A 4 -35.89 -26.96 15.10
CA PRO A 4 -36.29 -25.70 15.73
C PRO A 4 -35.16 -25.14 16.59
N THR A 5 -34.99 -23.82 16.54
CA THR A 5 -33.90 -23.10 17.19
C THR A 5 -34.42 -22.07 18.18
N VAL A 6 -33.83 -22.06 19.36
CA VAL A 6 -34.10 -21.07 20.40
C VAL A 6 -32.83 -20.27 20.66
N ALA A 7 -32.91 -18.95 20.49
CA ALA A 7 -31.85 -18.02 20.87
C ALA A 7 -32.12 -17.43 22.26
N VAL A 8 -31.04 -17.14 22.98
CA VAL A 8 -31.08 -16.28 24.18
C VAL A 8 -30.31 -15.00 23.89
N PHE A 9 -30.74 -13.89 24.47
CA PHE A 9 -30.06 -12.61 24.31
C PHE A 9 -30.13 -11.74 25.56
N ALA A 10 -29.12 -10.91 25.77
CA ALA A 10 -29.13 -9.81 26.75
C ALA A 10 -29.76 -8.55 26.13
N GLU A 11 -30.21 -7.61 26.96
CA GLU A 11 -30.87 -6.38 26.51
C GLU A 11 -30.10 -5.61 25.40
N PRO A 12 -28.75 -5.48 25.44
CA PRO A 12 -27.99 -4.84 24.36
C PRO A 12 -28.05 -5.57 23.01
N ASP A 13 -28.32 -6.88 23.01
CA ASP A 13 -28.33 -7.74 21.82
C ASP A 13 -29.71 -7.90 21.20
N VAL A 14 -30.72 -7.14 21.63
CA VAL A 14 -32.09 -7.25 21.12
C VAL A 14 -32.19 -7.10 19.59
N LYS A 15 -31.24 -6.37 18.97
CA LYS A 15 -31.15 -6.21 17.51
C LYS A 15 -30.00 -7.01 16.87
N ALA A 16 -29.27 -7.82 17.63
CA ALA A 16 -28.19 -8.64 17.09
C ALA A 16 -28.71 -9.62 16.02
N HIS A 17 -27.81 -10.23 15.25
CA HIS A 17 -28.23 -11.13 14.17
C HIS A 17 -28.85 -12.43 14.69
N HIS A 18 -28.29 -13.02 15.75
CA HIS A 18 -28.69 -14.35 16.24
C HIS A 18 -30.13 -14.45 16.79
N PRO A 19 -30.71 -13.45 17.50
CA PRO A 19 -32.09 -13.54 17.96
C PRO A 19 -33.07 -13.41 16.80
N THR A 20 -32.69 -12.70 15.74
CA THR A 20 -33.52 -12.54 14.54
C THR A 20 -33.47 -13.74 13.60
N ALA A 21 -32.43 -14.57 13.71
CA ALA A 21 -32.22 -15.74 12.86
C ALA A 21 -32.83 -17.03 13.45
N ALA A 22 -33.10 -17.06 14.75
CA ALA A 22 -33.71 -18.20 15.43
C ALA A 22 -35.23 -18.23 15.26
N ASP A 23 -35.84 -19.42 15.38
CA ASP A 23 -37.29 -19.57 15.33
C ASP A 23 -37.98 -18.90 16.52
N GLU A 24 -37.35 -18.97 17.69
CA GLU A 24 -37.77 -18.29 18.92
C GLU A 24 -36.57 -17.61 19.59
N ALA A 25 -36.79 -16.49 20.26
CA ALA A 25 -35.75 -15.76 20.96
C ALA A 25 -36.26 -15.21 22.31
N PHE A 26 -35.49 -15.45 23.38
CA PHE A 26 -35.85 -15.05 24.74
C PHE A 26 -34.80 -14.12 25.35
N LEU A 27 -35.28 -13.01 25.91
CA LEU A 27 -34.46 -12.13 26.73
C LEU A 27 -34.10 -12.86 28.03
N ILE A 28 -32.80 -12.91 28.35
CA ILE A 28 -32.34 -13.39 29.65
C ILE A 28 -32.74 -12.35 30.71
N PRO A 29 -33.56 -12.71 31.72
CA PRO A 29 -34.08 -11.75 32.67
C PRO A 29 -32.95 -11.00 33.40
N PRO A 30 -32.99 -9.67 33.48
CA PRO A 30 -31.97 -8.92 34.20
C PRO A 30 -31.99 -9.29 35.69
N SER A 31 -30.81 -9.55 36.24
CA SER A 31 -30.59 -9.85 37.66
C SER A 31 -29.73 -8.74 38.30
N PRO A 32 -29.93 -8.42 39.60
CA PRO A 32 -28.99 -7.56 40.34
C PRO A 32 -27.53 -8.06 40.31
N GLU A 33 -27.33 -9.35 40.05
CA GLU A 33 -26.00 -9.96 39.90
C GLU A 33 -25.37 -9.70 38.53
N HIS A 34 -26.15 -9.30 37.53
CA HIS A 34 -25.67 -8.97 36.18
C HIS A 34 -24.99 -7.60 36.16
N LYS A 35 -23.71 -7.58 36.55
CA LYS A 35 -22.90 -6.35 36.65
C LYS A 35 -22.47 -5.76 35.30
N ASN A 36 -22.66 -6.46 34.20
CA ASN A 36 -22.26 -6.03 32.86
C ASN A 36 -23.06 -6.78 31.76
N PRO A 37 -22.99 -6.35 30.49
CA PRO A 37 -23.71 -6.99 29.38
C PRO A 37 -23.39 -8.47 29.10
N ILE A 38 -22.23 -8.96 29.55
CA ILE A 38 -21.79 -10.37 29.37
C ILE A 38 -22.44 -11.27 30.43
N ALA A 39 -22.64 -10.76 31.65
CA ALA A 39 -23.09 -11.53 32.80
C ALA A 39 -24.37 -12.35 32.56
N PRO A 40 -25.39 -11.87 31.82
CA PRO A 40 -26.58 -12.68 31.50
C PRO A 40 -26.24 -14.00 30.79
N TYR A 41 -25.26 -14.00 29.89
CA TYR A 41 -24.84 -15.21 29.16
C TYR A 41 -24.02 -16.20 30.02
N LEU A 42 -23.68 -15.81 31.24
CA LEU A 42 -23.02 -16.65 32.23
C LEU A 42 -23.99 -17.17 33.30
N ASP A 43 -25.25 -16.75 33.25
CA ASP A 43 -26.29 -17.14 34.21
C ASP A 43 -26.89 -18.50 33.84
N ILE A 44 -26.27 -19.55 34.39
CA ILE A 44 -26.64 -20.95 34.18
C ILE A 44 -28.12 -21.18 34.50
N GLU A 45 -28.61 -20.65 35.63
CA GLU A 45 -29.97 -20.92 36.11
C GLU A 45 -31.01 -20.21 35.25
N ALA A 46 -30.75 -18.97 34.83
CA ALA A 46 -31.64 -18.25 33.93
C ALA A 46 -31.74 -18.95 32.56
N ILE A 47 -30.62 -19.40 32.00
CA ILE A 47 -30.59 -20.12 30.71
C ILE A 47 -31.34 -21.45 30.81
N LEU A 48 -31.11 -22.24 31.87
CA LEU A 48 -31.79 -23.52 32.05
C LEU A 48 -33.29 -23.36 32.31
N LYS A 49 -33.69 -22.29 33.01
CA LYS A 49 -35.11 -21.95 33.17
C LYS A 49 -35.79 -21.72 31.81
N ILE A 50 -35.17 -20.92 30.93
CA ILE A 50 -35.67 -20.71 29.56
C ILE A 50 -35.74 -22.04 28.80
N CYS A 51 -34.73 -22.91 28.94
CA CYS A 51 -34.73 -24.21 28.28
C CYS A 51 -35.94 -25.07 28.71
N LYS A 52 -36.23 -25.13 30.00
CA LYS A 52 -37.35 -25.90 30.54
C LYS A 52 -38.71 -25.36 30.12
N GLU A 53 -38.91 -24.05 30.26
CA GLU A 53 -40.19 -23.39 29.97
C GLU A 53 -40.57 -23.54 28.49
N ASN A 54 -39.58 -23.67 27.60
CA ASN A 54 -39.78 -23.76 26.15
C ASN A 54 -39.45 -25.16 25.58
N GLY A 55 -39.28 -26.18 26.43
CA GLY A 55 -39.12 -27.56 25.99
C GLY A 55 -37.84 -27.86 25.18
N VAL A 56 -36.79 -27.06 25.35
CA VAL A 56 -35.50 -27.21 24.67
C VAL A 56 -34.85 -28.54 25.04
N LYS A 57 -34.40 -29.30 24.04
CA LYS A 57 -33.82 -30.65 24.22
C LYS A 57 -32.31 -30.68 24.29
N ALA A 58 -31.66 -29.71 23.68
CA ALA A 58 -30.22 -29.62 23.64
C ALA A 58 -29.77 -28.16 23.64
N VAL A 59 -28.65 -27.87 24.29
CA VAL A 59 -28.03 -26.54 24.32
C VAL A 59 -26.66 -26.64 23.65
N HIS A 60 -26.45 -25.78 22.65
CA HIS A 60 -25.16 -25.62 22.01
C HIS A 60 -24.45 -24.40 22.58
N PRO A 61 -23.44 -24.56 23.44
CA PRO A 61 -22.78 -23.43 24.10
C PRO A 61 -21.77 -22.72 23.17
N GLY A 62 -21.43 -23.32 22.03
CA GLY A 62 -20.52 -22.74 21.05
C GLY A 62 -19.10 -22.63 21.58
N TYR A 63 -18.59 -21.41 21.66
CA TYR A 63 -17.28 -21.06 22.18
C TYR A 63 -17.37 -19.84 23.11
N GLY A 64 -16.46 -19.75 24.09
CA GLY A 64 -16.55 -18.73 25.13
C GLY A 64 -17.71 -18.99 26.10
N PHE A 65 -18.01 -18.01 26.95
CA PHE A 65 -19.07 -18.08 27.97
C PHE A 65 -19.04 -19.39 28.78
N LEU A 66 -20.07 -20.23 28.63
CA LEU A 66 -20.25 -21.48 29.38
C LEU A 66 -19.79 -22.72 28.60
N ALA A 67 -19.14 -22.57 27.44
CA ALA A 67 -18.73 -23.70 26.59
C ALA A 67 -17.72 -24.65 27.22
N GLU A 68 -16.91 -24.15 28.16
CA GLU A 68 -15.95 -24.95 28.92
C GLU A 68 -16.34 -25.07 30.41
N ASN A 69 -17.55 -24.65 30.76
CA ASN A 69 -18.01 -24.65 32.15
C ASN A 69 -18.56 -26.03 32.56
N VAL A 70 -17.82 -26.70 33.44
CA VAL A 70 -18.15 -28.04 33.96
C VAL A 70 -19.53 -28.06 34.64
N ASP A 71 -19.84 -27.05 35.44
CA ASP A 71 -21.09 -26.98 36.18
C ASP A 71 -22.28 -26.78 35.24
N PHE A 72 -22.14 -25.98 34.20
CA PHE A 72 -23.20 -25.81 33.19
C PHE A 72 -23.52 -27.14 32.49
N ALA A 73 -22.50 -27.87 32.03
CA ALA A 73 -22.69 -29.17 31.39
C ALA A 73 -23.35 -30.18 32.35
N ARG A 74 -22.97 -30.18 33.64
CA ARG A 74 -23.59 -31.02 34.67
C ARG A 74 -25.06 -30.65 34.90
N ARG A 75 -25.34 -29.36 35.08
CA ARG A 75 -26.69 -28.82 35.31
C ARG A 75 -27.61 -29.08 34.11
N CYS A 76 -27.13 -28.97 32.86
CA CYS A 76 -27.88 -29.40 31.69
C CYS A 76 -28.35 -30.86 31.82
N GLY A 77 -27.44 -31.76 32.20
CA GLY A 77 -27.76 -33.18 32.41
C GLY A 77 -28.78 -33.42 33.52
N GLU A 78 -28.63 -32.73 34.66
CA GLU A 78 -29.58 -32.78 35.79
C GLU A 78 -31.00 -32.36 35.37
N GLU A 79 -31.10 -31.42 34.44
CA GLU A 79 -32.36 -30.86 33.96
C GLU A 79 -32.90 -31.52 32.69
N GLY A 80 -32.29 -32.63 32.27
CA GLY A 80 -32.71 -33.40 31.09
C GLY A 80 -32.46 -32.70 29.76
N VAL A 81 -31.55 -31.73 29.72
CA VAL A 81 -31.13 -30.98 28.54
C VAL A 81 -29.77 -31.52 28.07
N THR A 82 -29.66 -31.88 26.79
CA THR A 82 -28.39 -32.39 26.24
C THR A 82 -27.39 -31.26 26.04
N PHE A 83 -26.23 -31.32 26.69
CA PHE A 83 -25.11 -30.42 26.40
C PHE A 83 -24.43 -30.86 25.10
N VAL A 84 -24.46 -30.00 24.06
CA VAL A 84 -23.82 -30.29 22.76
C VAL A 84 -22.34 -29.95 22.85
N GLY A 85 -21.58 -30.88 23.42
CA GLY A 85 -20.15 -30.74 23.64
C GLY A 85 -19.57 -31.94 24.40
N PRO A 86 -18.37 -31.81 24.95
CA PRO A 86 -17.75 -32.86 25.75
C PRO A 86 -18.49 -33.11 27.08
N ARG A 87 -18.25 -34.28 27.68
CA ARG A 87 -18.79 -34.60 29.00
C ARG A 87 -18.15 -33.74 30.09
N PRO A 88 -18.81 -33.52 31.24
CA PRO A 88 -18.24 -32.78 32.37
C PRO A 88 -16.86 -33.28 32.79
N GLU A 89 -16.59 -34.59 32.71
CA GLU A 89 -15.28 -35.15 33.07
C GLU A 89 -14.18 -34.75 32.08
N HIS A 90 -14.53 -34.55 30.81
CA HIS A 90 -13.59 -34.04 29.80
C HIS A 90 -13.31 -32.55 30.03
N LEU A 91 -14.34 -31.79 30.39
CA LEU A 91 -14.21 -30.37 30.71
C LEU A 91 -13.34 -30.16 31.96
N ASP A 92 -13.49 -30.98 33.00
CA ASP A 92 -12.63 -30.93 34.19
C ASP A 92 -11.19 -31.35 33.87
N LEU A 93 -11.01 -32.38 33.04
CA LEU A 93 -9.68 -32.87 32.66
C LEU A 93 -8.90 -31.84 31.84
N PHE A 94 -9.53 -31.26 30.82
CA PHE A 94 -8.86 -30.35 29.89
C PHE A 94 -8.96 -28.87 30.31
N GLY A 95 -9.85 -28.51 31.23
CA GLY A 95 -9.93 -27.17 31.82
C GLY A 95 -8.84 -26.88 32.86
N ASP A 96 -8.14 -27.91 33.34
CA ASP A 96 -6.96 -27.79 34.21
C ASP A 96 -5.70 -28.15 33.42
N LYS A 97 -4.83 -27.16 33.21
CA LYS A 97 -3.62 -27.32 32.39
C LYS A 97 -2.66 -28.36 32.96
N THR A 98 -2.62 -28.51 34.29
CA THR A 98 -1.73 -29.48 34.93
C THR A 98 -2.24 -30.90 34.74
N LYS A 99 -3.55 -31.14 34.94
CA LYS A 99 -4.18 -32.44 34.66
C LYS A 99 -4.06 -32.81 33.18
N ALA A 100 -4.32 -31.85 32.27
CA ALA A 100 -4.21 -32.04 30.84
C ALA A 100 -2.79 -32.44 30.42
N ARG A 101 -1.78 -31.76 30.97
CA ARG A 101 -0.36 -32.06 30.71
C ARG A 101 0.05 -33.44 31.22
N GLU A 102 -0.32 -33.79 32.46
CA GLU A 102 -0.07 -35.13 33.01
C GLU A 102 -0.76 -36.23 32.19
N PHE A 103 -1.97 -35.95 31.71
CA PHE A 103 -2.68 -36.86 30.84
C PHE A 103 -2.02 -37.00 29.46
N ALA A 104 -1.52 -35.91 28.88
CA ALA A 104 -0.76 -35.93 27.63
C ALA A 104 0.51 -36.79 27.75
N ILE A 105 1.25 -36.68 28.86
CA ILE A 105 2.43 -37.52 29.14
C ILE A 105 2.02 -39.01 29.17
N ARG A 106 0.95 -39.35 29.90
CA ARG A 106 0.43 -40.74 29.96
C ARG A 106 -0.04 -41.26 28.60
N ALA A 107 -0.60 -40.39 27.76
CA ALA A 107 -1.02 -40.70 26.40
C ALA A 107 0.16 -40.74 25.39
N ASN A 108 1.41 -40.60 25.86
CA ASN A 108 2.61 -40.55 25.03
C ASN A 108 2.53 -39.43 23.96
N VAL A 109 2.05 -38.26 24.38
CA VAL A 109 2.07 -37.03 23.60
C VAL A 109 3.22 -36.16 24.13
N PRO A 110 4.12 -35.66 23.25
CA PRO A 110 5.23 -34.82 23.71
C PRO A 110 4.74 -33.56 24.41
N VAL A 111 5.36 -33.17 25.54
CA VAL A 111 5.05 -31.93 26.28
C VAL A 111 6.32 -31.10 26.48
N LEU A 112 6.18 -29.82 26.80
CA LEU A 112 7.32 -28.99 27.20
C LEU A 112 7.88 -29.44 28.56
N PRO A 113 9.21 -29.40 28.74
CA PRO A 113 9.82 -29.42 30.06
C PRO A 113 9.22 -28.28 30.90
N GLY A 114 8.79 -28.62 32.11
CA GLY A 114 8.10 -27.69 32.98
C GLY A 114 7.74 -28.29 34.32
N SER A 115 7.47 -27.40 35.27
CA SER A 115 7.13 -27.75 36.64
C SER A 115 5.73 -28.38 36.72
N GLY A 116 5.45 -29.02 37.86
CA GLY A 116 4.07 -29.19 38.29
C GLY A 116 3.47 -27.87 38.76
N LEU A 117 2.30 -27.95 39.41
CA LEU A 117 1.69 -26.82 40.09
C LEU A 117 2.61 -26.31 41.22
N CYS A 118 3.03 -25.05 41.13
CA CYS A 118 3.75 -24.32 42.17
C CYS A 118 2.77 -23.37 42.88
N ARG A 119 2.59 -23.57 44.20
CA ARG A 119 1.76 -22.71 45.05
C ARG A 119 2.56 -21.61 45.75
N SER A 120 3.89 -21.68 45.68
CA SER A 120 4.78 -20.70 46.27
C SER A 120 5.99 -20.44 45.39
N LEU A 121 6.63 -19.29 45.60
CA LEU A 121 7.89 -18.93 44.94
C LEU A 121 9.02 -19.91 45.31
N GLU A 122 9.02 -20.44 46.53
CA GLU A 122 10.01 -21.42 46.98
C GLU A 122 9.94 -22.73 46.19
N GLU A 123 8.73 -23.24 45.93
CA GLU A 123 8.51 -24.42 45.10
C GLU A 123 9.00 -24.20 43.65
N ALA A 124 8.70 -23.02 43.09
CA ALA A 124 9.15 -22.67 41.74
C ALA A 124 10.68 -22.54 41.65
N ARG A 125 11.33 -21.94 42.66
CA ARG A 125 12.79 -21.86 42.78
C ARG A 125 13.44 -23.21 42.95
N ALA A 126 12.87 -24.08 43.78
CA ALA A 126 13.37 -25.44 43.98
C ALA A 126 13.33 -26.22 42.65
N PHE A 127 12.26 -26.05 41.86
CA PHE A 127 12.18 -26.64 40.52
C PHE A 127 13.24 -26.09 39.57
N LEU A 128 13.42 -24.76 39.49
CA LEU A 128 14.42 -24.13 38.63
C LEU A 128 15.85 -24.58 39.01
N GLY A 129 16.18 -24.60 40.30
CA GLY A 129 17.47 -25.07 40.79
C GLY A 129 17.71 -26.56 40.52
N ALA A 130 16.69 -27.40 40.68
CA ALA A 130 16.79 -28.84 40.38
C ALA A 130 16.93 -29.14 38.88
N ASN A 131 16.60 -28.19 38.00
CA ASN A 131 16.65 -28.33 36.54
C ASN A 131 17.63 -27.35 35.89
N GLU A 132 18.60 -26.85 36.67
CA GLU A 132 19.67 -25.98 36.18
C GLU A 132 20.46 -26.70 35.06
N GLY A 133 20.45 -26.13 33.85
CA GLY A 133 21.07 -26.72 32.65
C GLY A 133 20.14 -27.57 31.76
N VAL A 134 18.97 -27.98 32.25
CA VAL A 134 17.92 -28.66 31.45
C VAL A 134 16.90 -27.67 30.93
N LEU A 135 16.42 -26.76 31.79
CA LEU A 135 15.61 -25.63 31.39
C LEU A 135 16.51 -24.47 30.96
N ARG A 136 16.31 -23.99 29.73
CA ARG A 136 17.00 -22.82 29.20
C ARG A 136 16.10 -21.60 29.36
N TRP A 137 16.70 -20.47 29.67
CA TRP A 137 16.05 -19.16 29.62
C TRP A 137 15.91 -18.72 28.15
N PRO A 138 14.85 -17.99 27.78
CA PRO A 138 13.71 -17.56 28.61
C PRO A 138 12.77 -18.69 29.08
N VAL A 139 12.07 -18.46 30.19
CA VAL A 139 11.02 -19.36 30.70
C VAL A 139 9.65 -18.66 30.68
N LEU A 140 8.58 -19.44 30.68
CA LEU A 140 7.20 -18.94 30.71
C LEU A 140 6.52 -19.37 32.00
N ILE A 141 6.04 -18.40 32.77
CA ILE A 141 5.18 -18.61 33.92
C ILE A 141 3.74 -18.59 33.43
N LYS A 142 2.91 -19.56 33.83
CA LYS A 142 1.49 -19.64 33.50
C LYS A 142 0.66 -19.92 34.75
N ALA A 143 -0.48 -19.26 34.86
CA ALA A 143 -1.53 -19.62 35.79
C ALA A 143 -2.06 -21.02 35.46
N ALA A 144 -2.23 -21.84 36.50
CA ALA A 144 -2.74 -23.20 36.36
C ALA A 144 -4.21 -23.24 35.92
N PHE A 145 -4.98 -22.24 36.37
CA PHE A 145 -6.38 -22.05 36.05
C PHE A 145 -6.56 -20.78 35.20
N GLY A 146 -7.48 -20.82 34.25
CA GLY A 146 -7.79 -19.69 33.36
C GLY A 146 -7.24 -19.83 31.93
N GLY A 147 -7.84 -19.08 31.00
CA GLY A 147 -7.57 -19.13 29.55
C GLY A 147 -7.39 -17.76 28.90
N GLY A 148 -7.10 -17.74 27.60
CA GLY A 148 -7.02 -16.50 26.81
C GLY A 148 -5.76 -15.63 27.04
N GLY A 149 -4.70 -16.23 27.58
CA GLY A 149 -3.40 -15.57 27.74
C GLY A 149 -3.29 -14.57 28.89
N ARG A 150 -4.24 -14.58 29.84
CA ARG A 150 -4.17 -13.86 31.12
C ARG A 150 -3.43 -14.70 32.17
N GLY A 151 -2.67 -14.06 33.05
CA GLY A 151 -1.84 -14.75 34.03
C GLY A 151 -0.72 -15.58 33.39
N GLN A 152 -0.05 -15.05 32.37
CA GLN A 152 1.20 -15.64 31.86
C GLN A 152 2.27 -14.58 31.64
N LYS A 153 3.52 -14.92 31.94
CA LYS A 153 4.65 -14.00 31.84
C LYS A 153 5.90 -14.71 31.34
N VAL A 154 6.43 -14.21 30.23
CA VAL A 154 7.77 -14.61 29.77
C VAL A 154 8.80 -13.90 30.64
N VAL A 155 9.72 -14.68 31.19
CA VAL A 155 10.83 -14.20 32.00
C VAL A 155 12.13 -14.47 31.24
N GLN A 156 12.83 -13.39 30.89
CA GLN A 156 14.02 -13.46 30.05
C GLN A 156 15.25 -13.93 30.82
N GLN A 157 15.41 -13.49 32.05
CA GLN A 157 16.60 -13.73 32.86
C GLN A 157 16.22 -14.19 34.29
N PRO A 158 17.09 -14.96 34.97
CA PRO A 158 16.84 -15.46 36.32
C PRO A 158 16.48 -14.37 37.35
N GLU A 159 17.06 -13.18 37.22
CA GLU A 159 16.95 -12.09 38.19
C GLU A 159 15.52 -11.52 38.25
N ASP A 160 14.79 -11.56 37.14
CA ASP A 160 13.42 -11.05 37.02
C ASP A 160 12.35 -12.08 37.44
N PHE A 161 12.76 -13.30 37.77
CA PHE A 161 11.84 -14.43 37.98
C PHE A 161 10.95 -14.26 39.20
N ASP A 162 11.53 -13.86 40.34
CA ASP A 162 10.81 -13.72 41.61
C ASP A 162 9.63 -12.75 41.50
N ASP A 163 9.92 -11.53 41.03
CA ASP A 163 8.92 -10.47 40.84
C ASP A 163 7.86 -10.89 39.83
N SER A 164 8.28 -11.54 38.74
CA SER A 164 7.37 -12.00 37.69
C SER A 164 6.45 -13.12 38.18
N PHE A 165 6.96 -14.06 38.98
CA PHE A 165 6.17 -15.15 39.55
C PHE A 165 5.14 -14.62 40.55
N GLN A 166 5.55 -13.73 41.46
CA GLN A 166 4.64 -13.13 42.43
C GLN A 166 3.52 -12.34 41.74
N ARG A 167 3.83 -11.56 40.71
CA ARG A 167 2.82 -10.84 39.91
C ARG A 167 1.88 -11.80 39.20
N CYS A 168 2.40 -12.83 38.53
CA CYS A 168 1.59 -13.81 37.82
C CYS A 168 0.66 -14.57 38.78
N SER A 169 1.15 -14.92 39.96
CA SER A 169 0.38 -15.58 41.01
C SER A 169 -0.71 -14.66 41.58
N GLN A 170 -0.41 -13.39 41.84
CA GLN A 170 -1.41 -12.41 42.31
C GLN A 170 -2.47 -12.12 41.24
N GLU A 171 -2.07 -11.99 39.98
CA GLU A 171 -3.00 -11.82 38.86
C GLU A 171 -3.91 -13.04 38.71
N ALA A 172 -3.35 -14.25 38.82
CA ALA A 172 -4.12 -15.49 38.81
C ALA A 172 -5.11 -15.55 39.99
N LEU A 173 -4.67 -15.16 41.19
CA LEU A 173 -5.53 -15.12 42.37
C LEU A 173 -6.70 -14.13 42.21
N LEU A 174 -6.42 -12.92 41.69
CA LEU A 174 -7.44 -11.90 41.45
C LEU A 174 -8.38 -12.27 40.29
N GLY A 175 -7.85 -12.91 39.25
CA GLY A 175 -8.59 -13.26 38.04
C GLY A 175 -9.39 -14.55 38.14
N PHE A 176 -8.87 -15.55 38.84
CA PHE A 176 -9.39 -16.92 38.84
C PHE A 176 -9.63 -17.50 40.25
N GLY A 177 -9.31 -16.75 41.31
CA GLY A 177 -9.51 -17.19 42.69
C GLY A 177 -8.46 -18.16 43.21
N ASP A 178 -7.49 -18.57 42.37
CA ASP A 178 -6.38 -19.44 42.72
C ASP A 178 -5.07 -18.86 42.15
N GLY A 179 -4.08 -18.65 43.02
CA GLY A 179 -2.77 -18.08 42.67
C GLY A 179 -1.74 -19.09 42.17
N GLY A 180 -2.13 -20.36 41.99
CA GLY A 180 -1.24 -21.42 41.53
C GLY A 180 -0.70 -21.16 40.12
N CYS A 181 0.61 -21.32 39.95
CA CYS A 181 1.29 -21.16 38.67
C CYS A 181 2.17 -22.38 38.36
N PHE A 182 2.58 -22.53 37.12
CA PHE A 182 3.61 -23.48 36.70
C PHE A 182 4.59 -22.79 35.74
N VAL A 183 5.79 -23.33 35.63
CA VAL A 183 6.90 -22.77 34.86
C VAL A 183 7.26 -23.75 33.75
N GLU A 184 7.36 -23.28 32.51
CA GLU A 184 7.74 -24.10 31.36
C GLU A 184 8.85 -23.43 30.54
N GLU A 185 9.53 -24.24 29.72
CA GLU A 185 10.42 -23.76 28.65
C GLU A 185 9.64 -22.80 27.73
N PHE A 186 10.19 -21.61 27.44
CA PHE A 186 9.59 -20.71 26.45
C PHE A 186 10.20 -20.93 25.07
N LEU A 187 9.35 -21.24 24.08
CA LEU A 187 9.79 -21.43 22.70
C LEU A 187 9.69 -20.09 21.94
N VAL A 188 10.86 -19.47 21.68
CA VAL A 188 10.95 -18.14 21.05
C VAL A 188 10.42 -18.12 19.61
N LYS A 189 10.79 -19.12 18.80
CA LYS A 189 10.34 -19.27 17.40
C LYS A 189 9.56 -20.57 17.23
N ALA A 190 8.26 -20.50 17.46
CA ALA A 190 7.35 -21.63 17.33
C ALA A 190 6.19 -21.32 16.38
N ARG A 191 5.74 -22.34 15.66
CA ARG A 191 4.45 -22.37 14.97
C ARG A 191 3.37 -22.84 15.93
N HIS A 192 2.22 -22.19 15.90
CA HIS A 192 1.03 -22.67 16.60
C HIS A 192 0.21 -23.52 15.63
N ILE A 193 0.24 -24.84 15.82
CA ILE A 193 -0.47 -25.81 14.99
C ILE A 193 -1.58 -26.46 15.79
N GLU A 194 -2.75 -26.57 15.21
CA GLU A 194 -3.93 -27.15 15.85
C GLU A 194 -4.45 -28.34 15.08
N VAL A 195 -4.99 -29.33 15.77
CA VAL A 195 -5.67 -30.46 15.14
C VAL A 195 -7.13 -30.48 15.58
N GLN A 196 -8.03 -30.37 14.61
CA GLN A 196 -9.46 -30.55 14.83
C GLN A 196 -9.74 -32.03 15.10
N VAL A 197 -10.50 -32.33 16.15
CA VAL A 197 -10.96 -33.69 16.44
C VAL A 197 -12.46 -33.73 16.71
N ILE A 198 -13.06 -34.90 16.47
CA ILE A 198 -14.38 -35.27 17.00
C ILE A 198 -14.25 -36.68 17.60
N GLY A 199 -14.74 -36.84 18.84
CA GLY A 199 -14.84 -38.13 19.52
C GLY A 199 -16.28 -38.62 19.65
N ASP A 200 -16.50 -39.93 19.67
CA ASP A 200 -17.83 -40.55 19.77
C ASP A 200 -18.27 -40.88 21.20
N GLY A 201 -17.41 -40.63 22.20
CA GLY A 201 -17.66 -41.00 23.59
C GLY A 201 -17.48 -42.49 23.91
N LYS A 202 -17.13 -43.32 22.93
CA LYS A 202 -17.03 -44.79 23.01
C LYS A 202 -15.61 -45.30 22.72
N GLY A 203 -14.66 -44.39 22.55
CA GLY A 203 -13.24 -44.69 22.38
C GLY A 203 -12.71 -44.50 20.96
N ARG A 204 -13.56 -44.08 20.00
CA ARG A 204 -13.11 -43.72 18.66
C ARG A 204 -13.02 -42.21 18.53
N CYS A 205 -11.91 -41.73 18.00
CA CYS A 205 -11.70 -40.32 17.69
C CYS A 205 -11.18 -40.14 16.27
N VAL A 206 -11.65 -39.11 15.55
CA VAL A 206 -11.24 -38.79 14.19
C VAL A 206 -10.71 -37.36 14.15
N HIS A 207 -9.60 -37.15 13.44
CA HIS A 207 -9.07 -35.82 13.17
C HIS A 207 -9.55 -35.27 11.81
N PHE A 208 -9.62 -33.95 11.70
CA PHE A 208 -9.99 -33.21 10.48
C PHE A 208 -8.83 -32.34 10.01
N PHE A 209 -7.63 -32.91 10.12
CA PHE A 209 -6.36 -32.28 9.77
C PHE A 209 -6.04 -31.07 10.64
N GLU A 210 -4.95 -30.41 10.29
CA GLU A 210 -4.36 -29.34 11.05
C GLU A 210 -4.67 -27.93 10.52
N ARG A 211 -4.59 -26.94 11.40
CA ARG A 211 -4.58 -25.51 11.09
C ARG A 211 -3.27 -24.89 11.56
N ASP A 212 -2.80 -23.88 10.84
CA ASP A 212 -1.72 -22.99 11.27
C ASP A 212 -2.34 -21.67 11.76
N CYS A 213 -2.23 -21.44 13.06
CA CYS A 213 -2.77 -20.27 13.75
C CYS A 213 -1.64 -19.36 14.26
N SER A 214 -0.46 -19.41 13.65
CA SER A 214 0.73 -18.70 14.13
C SER A 214 0.62 -17.17 14.07
N VAL A 215 -0.24 -16.61 13.22
CA VAL A 215 -0.44 -15.16 13.13
C VAL A 215 -1.33 -14.69 14.29
N GLN A 216 -0.68 -14.24 15.37
CA GLN A 216 -1.34 -13.83 16.60
C GLN A 216 -0.83 -12.47 17.08
N GLN A 217 -1.71 -11.69 17.70
CA GLN A 217 -1.36 -10.44 18.37
C GLN A 217 -1.62 -10.59 19.86
N ARG A 218 -0.58 -10.52 20.70
CA ARG A 218 -0.69 -10.70 22.16
C ARG A 218 -1.48 -11.97 22.54
N ASN A 219 -1.17 -13.08 21.86
CA ASN A 219 -1.83 -14.40 22.01
C ASN A 219 -3.31 -14.46 21.55
N GLN A 220 -3.80 -13.43 20.84
CA GLN A 220 -5.09 -13.47 20.16
C GLN A 220 -4.88 -13.84 18.69
N LYS A 221 -5.55 -14.88 18.21
CA LYS A 221 -5.46 -15.35 16.81
C LYS A 221 -6.07 -14.30 15.88
N VAL A 222 -5.37 -13.97 14.78
CA VAL A 222 -5.77 -12.91 13.84
C VAL A 222 -6.04 -13.46 12.44
N VAL A 223 -5.15 -14.31 11.94
CA VAL A 223 -5.27 -15.01 10.65
C VAL A 223 -4.95 -16.49 10.85
N GLU A 224 -5.83 -17.35 10.36
CA GLU A 224 -5.69 -18.80 10.45
C GLU A 224 -5.70 -19.45 9.06
N ILE A 225 -4.91 -20.51 8.89
CA ILE A 225 -4.69 -21.19 7.61
C ILE A 225 -4.99 -22.69 7.74
N ALA A 226 -5.68 -23.29 6.77
CA ALA A 226 -5.86 -24.73 6.65
C ALA A 226 -5.61 -25.21 5.20
N PRO A 227 -4.92 -26.36 5.00
CA PRO A 227 -4.04 -27.02 5.95
C PRO A 227 -2.77 -26.18 6.23
N ALA A 228 -1.92 -26.59 7.18
CA ALA A 228 -0.67 -25.86 7.45
C ALA A 228 0.26 -25.89 6.22
N ARG A 229 0.78 -24.72 5.83
CA ARG A 229 1.53 -24.56 4.58
C ARG A 229 2.90 -25.24 4.66
N ALA A 230 3.22 -26.00 3.62
CA ALA A 230 4.49 -26.73 3.46
C ALA A 230 4.82 -27.73 4.59
N MET A 231 3.80 -28.21 5.32
CA MET A 231 4.01 -29.25 6.33
C MET A 231 4.26 -30.61 5.69
N ASP A 232 5.37 -31.23 6.10
CA ASP A 232 5.75 -32.57 5.67
C ASP A 232 4.67 -33.60 6.06
N PRO A 233 4.32 -34.56 5.16
CA PRO A 233 3.30 -35.57 5.45
C PRO A 233 3.58 -36.43 6.69
N GLU A 234 4.84 -36.75 6.98
CA GLU A 234 5.21 -37.54 8.17
C GLU A 234 5.05 -36.71 9.45
N LEU A 235 5.48 -35.44 9.44
CA LEU A 235 5.22 -34.53 10.55
C LEU A 235 3.71 -34.37 10.80
N ARG A 236 2.93 -34.18 9.73
CA ARG A 236 1.46 -34.10 9.80
C ARG A 236 0.86 -35.36 10.44
N ALA A 237 1.28 -36.54 10.00
CA ALA A 237 0.81 -37.81 10.56
C ALA A 237 1.17 -37.98 12.05
N ARG A 238 2.37 -37.54 12.44
CA ARG A 238 2.82 -37.57 13.84
C ARG A 238 1.98 -36.65 14.74
N ILE A 239 1.70 -35.42 14.29
CA ILE A 239 0.92 -34.42 15.04
C ILE A 239 -0.56 -34.84 15.12
N THR A 240 -1.18 -35.16 13.99
CA THR A 240 -2.59 -35.60 13.95
C THR A 240 -2.79 -36.91 14.72
N GLY A 241 -1.87 -37.86 14.61
CA GLY A 241 -1.88 -39.08 15.40
C GLY A 241 -1.71 -38.82 16.90
N ALA A 242 -0.93 -37.81 17.31
CA ALA A 242 -0.81 -37.43 18.71
C ALA A 242 -2.13 -36.87 19.27
N ALA A 243 -2.86 -36.07 18.50
CA ALA A 243 -4.17 -35.56 18.88
C ALA A 243 -5.20 -36.68 19.09
N VAL A 244 -5.24 -37.66 18.18
CA VAL A 244 -6.12 -38.85 18.32
C VAL A 244 -5.72 -39.68 19.55
N ARG A 245 -4.42 -39.95 19.75
CA ARG A 245 -3.91 -40.67 20.93
C ARG A 245 -4.21 -39.96 22.24
N LEU A 246 -4.33 -38.63 22.25
CA LEU A 246 -4.78 -37.89 23.43
C LEU A 246 -6.26 -38.16 23.73
N CYS A 247 -7.10 -38.27 22.70
CA CYS A 247 -8.56 -38.30 22.86
C CYS A 247 -9.14 -39.71 23.10
N GLU A 248 -8.58 -40.75 22.47
CA GLU A 248 -9.12 -42.11 22.57
C GLU A 248 -9.09 -42.68 24.00
N PRO A 249 -8.02 -42.53 24.81
CA PRO A 249 -7.94 -43.12 26.14
C PRO A 249 -8.96 -42.55 27.14
N CYS A 250 -9.35 -41.27 27.00
CA CYS A 250 -10.42 -40.66 27.81
C CYS A 250 -11.81 -40.84 27.20
N GLN A 251 -11.92 -41.57 26.08
CA GLN A 251 -13.15 -41.73 25.31
C GLN A 251 -13.81 -40.38 25.04
N TYR A 252 -13.03 -39.46 24.47
CA TYR A 252 -13.48 -38.11 24.22
C TYR A 252 -14.80 -38.08 23.43
N LEU A 253 -15.65 -37.09 23.71
CA LEU A 253 -16.98 -36.94 23.11
C LEU A 253 -17.08 -35.56 22.46
N ASN A 254 -17.69 -35.51 21.28
CA ASN A 254 -17.97 -34.29 20.52
C ASN A 254 -16.69 -33.62 19.97
N ALA A 255 -16.81 -32.39 19.48
CA ALA A 255 -15.69 -31.64 18.90
C ALA A 255 -14.74 -31.07 19.96
N GLY A 256 -13.46 -31.10 19.63
CA GLY A 256 -12.39 -30.44 20.38
C GLY A 256 -11.24 -30.06 19.46
N THR A 257 -10.32 -29.25 19.96
CA THR A 257 -9.07 -28.93 19.25
C THR A 257 -7.87 -29.20 20.14
N VAL A 258 -6.92 -29.98 19.63
CA VAL A 258 -5.62 -30.19 20.30
C VAL A 258 -4.61 -29.23 19.71
N GLU A 259 -4.02 -28.38 20.55
CA GLU A 259 -3.05 -27.35 20.15
C GLU A 259 -1.62 -27.82 20.42
N PHE A 260 -0.72 -27.50 19.50
CA PHE A 260 0.70 -27.85 19.53
C PHE A 260 1.57 -26.65 19.19
N LEU A 261 2.76 -26.60 19.79
CA LEU A 261 3.85 -25.74 19.34
C LEU A 261 4.84 -26.58 18.53
N VAL A 262 5.20 -26.12 17.33
CA VAL A 262 6.19 -26.79 16.47
C VAL A 262 7.41 -25.88 16.31
N THR A 263 8.61 -26.41 16.59
CA THR A 263 9.88 -25.72 16.37
C THR A 263 10.64 -26.35 15.21
N GLY A 264 11.34 -25.49 14.46
CA GLY A 264 11.98 -25.85 13.20
C GLY A 264 11.04 -25.75 11.99
N PRO A 265 11.54 -26.04 10.78
CA PRO A 265 10.77 -25.93 9.55
C PRO A 265 9.65 -26.97 9.48
N LEU A 266 8.42 -26.56 9.13
CA LEU A 266 7.31 -27.50 8.95
C LEU A 266 7.56 -28.53 7.85
N SER A 267 8.48 -28.25 6.92
CA SER A 267 8.92 -29.15 5.86
C SER A 267 9.90 -30.24 6.33
N ASP A 268 10.34 -30.23 7.58
CA ASP A 268 11.18 -31.29 8.16
C ASP A 268 10.29 -32.35 8.84
N PRO A 269 10.32 -33.63 8.39
CA PRO A 269 9.59 -34.71 9.06
C PRO A 269 9.98 -34.88 10.52
N ASN A 270 11.18 -34.45 10.94
CA ASN A 270 11.74 -34.59 12.29
C ASN A 270 11.53 -33.36 13.17
N SER A 271 10.86 -32.31 12.68
CA SER A 271 10.62 -31.10 13.47
C SER A 271 10.00 -31.44 14.83
N ARG A 272 10.47 -30.78 15.89
CA ARG A 272 10.02 -31.00 17.26
C ARG A 272 8.65 -30.36 17.41
N PHE A 273 7.67 -31.11 17.91
CA PHE A 273 6.39 -30.57 18.33
C PHE A 273 6.09 -30.97 19.77
N VAL A 274 5.32 -30.14 20.46
CA VAL A 274 4.93 -30.32 21.86
C VAL A 274 3.48 -29.89 22.03
N PHE A 275 2.74 -30.62 22.86
CA PHE A 275 1.38 -30.29 23.26
C PHE A 275 1.37 -28.98 24.04
N LEU A 276 0.44 -28.11 23.67
CA LEU A 276 0.19 -26.84 24.33
C LEU A 276 -1.03 -26.96 25.25
N GLU A 277 -2.19 -27.27 24.67
CA GLU A 277 -3.44 -27.47 25.40
C GLU A 277 -4.46 -28.21 24.53
N MET A 278 -5.59 -28.60 25.12
CA MET A 278 -6.75 -29.08 24.37
C MET A 278 -7.95 -28.21 24.75
N ASN A 279 -8.55 -27.57 23.74
CA ASN A 279 -9.75 -26.78 23.88
C ASN A 279 -10.96 -27.70 23.72
N PRO A 280 -11.74 -28.00 24.78
CA PRO A 280 -12.80 -28.98 24.70
C PRO A 280 -14.12 -28.38 24.18
N ARG A 281 -14.05 -27.75 23.00
CA ARG A 281 -15.16 -27.08 22.34
C ARG A 281 -14.88 -26.91 20.85
N ILE A 282 -15.90 -26.51 20.10
CA ILE A 282 -15.69 -25.97 18.76
C ILE A 282 -14.90 -24.66 18.85
N GLN A 283 -13.96 -24.45 17.94
CA GLN A 283 -13.18 -23.21 17.87
C GLN A 283 -13.74 -22.26 16.80
N VAL A 284 -13.40 -20.98 16.89
CA VAL A 284 -13.92 -19.93 15.99
C VAL A 284 -13.55 -20.20 14.54
N GLU A 285 -12.32 -20.69 14.34
CA GLU A 285 -11.61 -21.07 13.13
C GLU A 285 -11.95 -22.48 12.62
N HIS A 286 -12.98 -23.15 13.15
CA HIS A 286 -13.45 -24.42 12.58
C HIS A 286 -13.83 -24.30 11.10
N THR A 287 -14.26 -23.11 10.68
CA THR A 287 -14.72 -22.76 9.33
C THR A 287 -13.72 -23.11 8.23
N ILE A 288 -12.42 -22.86 8.42
CA ILE A 288 -11.38 -23.21 7.44
C ILE A 288 -11.18 -24.72 7.35
N THR A 289 -11.36 -25.45 8.45
CA THR A 289 -11.41 -26.91 8.43
C THR A 289 -12.63 -27.41 7.66
N GLU A 290 -13.81 -26.79 7.83
CA GLU A 290 -15.01 -27.12 7.04
C GLU A 290 -14.77 -26.87 5.54
N GLN A 291 -14.12 -25.76 5.19
CA GLN A 291 -13.85 -25.42 3.78
C GLN A 291 -12.95 -26.45 3.09
N VAL A 292 -11.88 -26.91 3.75
CA VAL A 292 -10.94 -27.85 3.12
C VAL A 292 -11.39 -29.31 3.20
N THR A 293 -12.26 -29.67 4.16
CA THR A 293 -12.75 -31.06 4.29
C THR A 293 -14.13 -31.27 3.66
N GLY A 294 -14.92 -30.21 3.50
CA GLY A 294 -16.33 -30.26 3.12
C GLY A 294 -17.25 -30.81 4.21
N VAL A 295 -16.76 -30.96 5.45
CA VAL A 295 -17.55 -31.45 6.58
C VAL A 295 -18.09 -30.28 7.38
N ASP A 296 -19.42 -30.23 7.57
CA ASP A 296 -20.07 -29.32 8.50
C ASP A 296 -19.89 -29.84 9.94
N LEU A 297 -19.01 -29.18 10.69
CA LEU A 297 -18.59 -29.61 12.02
C LEU A 297 -19.71 -29.40 13.04
N VAL A 298 -20.49 -28.33 12.94
CA VAL A 298 -21.63 -28.07 13.85
C VAL A 298 -22.71 -29.15 13.67
N GLN A 299 -23.00 -29.54 12.42
CA GLN A 299 -23.91 -30.67 12.17
C GLN A 299 -23.37 -31.99 12.73
N ALA A 300 -22.06 -32.22 12.61
CA ALA A 300 -21.43 -33.39 13.20
C ALA A 300 -21.56 -33.38 14.74
N GLN A 301 -21.32 -32.23 15.40
CA GLN A 301 -21.49 -32.06 16.85
C GLN A 301 -22.91 -32.39 17.29
N LEU A 302 -23.93 -31.88 16.60
CA LEU A 302 -25.33 -32.11 16.93
C LEU A 302 -25.72 -33.57 16.76
N ARG A 303 -25.27 -34.24 15.69
CA ARG A 303 -25.55 -35.66 15.46
C ARG A 303 -24.85 -36.56 16.48
N VAL A 304 -23.59 -36.26 16.83
CA VAL A 304 -22.87 -36.97 17.90
C VAL A 304 -23.55 -36.78 19.25
N ALA A 305 -23.97 -35.55 19.58
CA ALA A 305 -24.73 -35.28 20.79
C ALA A 305 -26.09 -36.01 20.83
N ALA A 306 -26.70 -36.24 19.66
CA ALA A 306 -27.91 -37.07 19.53
C ALA A 306 -27.64 -38.59 19.67
N GLY A 307 -26.39 -39.00 19.92
CA GLY A 307 -25.99 -40.39 20.10
C GLY A 307 -25.71 -41.16 18.81
N MET A 308 -25.64 -40.48 17.66
CA MET A 308 -25.30 -41.11 16.39
C MET A 308 -23.81 -41.49 16.34
N GLY A 309 -23.51 -42.72 15.94
CA GLY A 309 -22.13 -43.17 15.72
C GLY A 309 -21.53 -42.61 14.43
N PHE A 310 -20.20 -42.69 14.28
CA PHE A 310 -19.50 -42.18 13.10
C PHE A 310 -19.92 -42.87 11.79
N GLU A 311 -20.42 -44.11 11.84
CA GLU A 311 -20.95 -44.81 10.67
C GLU A 311 -22.19 -44.11 10.09
N ALA A 312 -22.95 -43.37 10.92
CA ALA A 312 -24.11 -42.59 10.50
C ALA A 312 -23.74 -41.15 10.09
N LEU A 313 -22.48 -40.75 10.29
CA LEU A 313 -21.96 -39.44 9.87
C LEU A 313 -21.26 -39.60 8.53
N ALA A 314 -21.98 -39.33 7.45
CA ALA A 314 -21.38 -39.27 6.12
C ALA A 314 -20.13 -38.37 6.14
N ALA A 315 -19.05 -38.82 5.49
CA ALA A 315 -17.74 -38.15 5.42
C ALA A 315 -16.79 -38.29 6.63
N LEU A 316 -16.89 -39.36 7.45
CA LEU A 316 -15.87 -39.72 8.45
C LEU A 316 -15.17 -41.08 8.14
N PRO A 317 -13.83 -41.15 8.13
CA PRO A 317 -12.89 -40.04 8.30
C PRO A 317 -13.01 -39.03 7.14
N PRO A 318 -12.68 -37.74 7.38
CA PRO A 318 -12.78 -36.73 6.35
C PRO A 318 -11.84 -37.04 5.18
N PRO A 319 -12.20 -36.63 3.96
CA PRO A 319 -11.29 -36.73 2.83
C PRO A 319 -10.04 -35.86 3.08
N ALA A 320 -8.97 -36.14 2.34
CA ALA A 320 -7.78 -35.28 2.36
C ALA A 320 -8.16 -33.81 2.06
N PRO A 321 -7.47 -32.82 2.67
CA PRO A 321 -7.78 -31.41 2.48
C PRO A 321 -7.78 -31.03 1.00
N ARG A 322 -8.84 -30.36 0.55
CA ARG A 322 -8.98 -29.83 -0.80
C ARG A 322 -8.49 -28.39 -0.82
N GLY A 323 -7.45 -28.13 -1.61
CA GLY A 323 -6.90 -26.78 -1.80
C GLY A 323 -6.46 -26.12 -0.49
N TRP A 324 -6.80 -24.83 -0.34
CA TRP A 324 -6.42 -24.01 0.81
C TRP A 324 -7.61 -23.21 1.30
N ALA A 325 -7.66 -22.94 2.60
CA ALA A 325 -8.58 -21.98 3.19
C ALA A 325 -7.84 -21.07 4.18
N ILE A 326 -8.18 -19.78 4.16
CA ILE A 326 -7.64 -18.76 5.06
C ILE A 326 -8.80 -18.01 5.67
N GLN A 327 -8.77 -17.84 6.99
CA GLN A 327 -9.70 -17.01 7.73
C GLN A 327 -8.99 -15.75 8.24
N ALA A 328 -9.67 -14.61 8.15
CA ALA A 328 -9.28 -13.38 8.83
C ALA A 328 -10.36 -12.97 9.83
N ARG A 329 -9.95 -12.69 11.07
CA ARG A 329 -10.83 -12.16 12.12
C ARG A 329 -10.95 -10.64 12.02
N VAL A 330 -12.13 -10.16 11.67
CA VAL A 330 -12.41 -8.72 11.64
C VAL A 330 -12.87 -8.28 13.02
N THR A 331 -12.05 -7.44 13.66
CA THR A 331 -12.24 -6.98 15.03
C THR A 331 -12.40 -5.46 15.10
N LEU A 332 -13.17 -4.97 16.06
CA LEU A 332 -13.25 -3.56 16.41
C LEU A 332 -11.90 -3.06 16.92
N LEU A 333 -11.50 -1.89 16.42
CA LEU A 333 -10.37 -1.15 16.98
C LEU A 333 -10.80 -0.43 18.28
N PRO A 334 -9.86 -0.06 19.16
CA PRO A 334 -10.16 0.77 20.33
C PRO A 334 -10.92 2.04 19.94
N GLY A 335 -12.04 2.32 20.64
CA GLY A 335 -12.93 3.44 20.30
C GLY A 335 -13.69 3.28 18.96
N GLY A 336 -13.69 2.07 18.39
CA GLY A 336 -14.32 1.75 17.11
C GLY A 336 -15.78 1.29 17.18
N ALA A 337 -16.32 1.10 18.38
CA ALA A 337 -17.72 0.77 18.61
C ALA A 337 -18.65 1.89 18.11
N GLY A 338 -19.86 1.53 17.68
CA GLY A 338 -20.79 2.49 17.07
C GLY A 338 -21.93 1.84 16.30
N LEU A 339 -22.75 2.68 15.68
CA LEU A 339 -23.85 2.24 14.81
C LEU A 339 -23.26 1.72 13.50
N LEU A 340 -23.53 0.45 13.18
CA LEU A 340 -23.20 -0.12 11.87
C LEU A 340 -24.19 0.41 10.82
N ALA A 341 -23.90 1.60 10.28
CA ALA A 341 -24.80 2.33 9.39
C ALA A 341 -25.00 1.63 8.05
N ARG A 342 -23.93 1.03 7.51
CA ARG A 342 -23.96 0.24 6.28
C ARG A 342 -23.16 -1.03 6.46
N TYR A 343 -23.76 -2.15 6.04
CA TYR A 343 -23.15 -3.46 6.10
C TYR A 343 -23.40 -4.20 4.79
N ALA A 344 -22.34 -4.59 4.10
CA ALA A 344 -22.43 -5.48 2.95
C ALA A 344 -21.29 -6.50 2.96
N GLU A 345 -21.65 -7.76 2.83
CA GLU A 345 -20.71 -8.87 2.79
C GLU A 345 -20.12 -9.02 1.38
N PRO A 346 -18.82 -9.32 1.26
CA PRO A 346 -18.25 -9.74 -0.02
C PRO A 346 -18.90 -11.03 -0.50
N ALA A 347 -19.19 -11.10 -1.80
CA ALA A 347 -19.76 -12.27 -2.44
C ALA A 347 -18.82 -12.81 -3.53
N GLY A 348 -18.78 -14.12 -3.68
CA GLY A 348 -18.02 -14.77 -4.75
C GLY A 348 -17.78 -16.26 -4.50
N PRO A 349 -17.38 -17.02 -5.53
CA PRO A 349 -16.96 -18.39 -5.36
C PRO A 349 -15.80 -18.49 -4.36
N GLY A 350 -15.93 -19.40 -3.39
CA GLY A 350 -14.90 -19.60 -2.36
C GLY A 350 -14.78 -18.45 -1.37
N VAL A 351 -15.79 -17.57 -1.25
CA VAL A 351 -15.87 -16.53 -0.21
C VAL A 351 -17.04 -16.87 0.71
N ARG A 352 -16.77 -16.97 2.02
CA ARG A 352 -17.74 -17.20 3.09
C ARG A 352 -17.55 -16.13 4.16
N VAL A 353 -18.66 -15.58 4.66
CA VAL A 353 -18.65 -14.63 5.77
C VAL A 353 -19.55 -15.17 6.86
N ASP A 354 -19.00 -15.25 8.06
CA ASP A 354 -19.75 -15.61 9.27
C ASP A 354 -19.78 -14.36 10.16
N SER A 355 -20.94 -13.72 10.30
CA SER A 355 -21.09 -12.44 10.99
C SER A 355 -21.96 -12.53 12.24
N GLY A 356 -21.54 -11.82 13.29
CA GLY A 356 -22.32 -11.60 14.50
C GLY A 356 -23.13 -10.30 14.50
N VAL A 357 -23.00 -9.48 13.45
CA VAL A 357 -23.60 -8.14 13.36
C VAL A 357 -24.50 -8.01 12.13
N ALA A 358 -25.44 -7.06 12.19
CA ALA A 358 -26.33 -6.75 11.07
C ALA A 358 -26.40 -5.23 10.85
N GLN A 359 -26.83 -4.82 9.65
CA GLN A 359 -26.99 -3.40 9.34
C GLN A 359 -27.98 -2.73 10.31
N GLY A 360 -27.63 -1.54 10.79
CA GLY A 360 -28.45 -0.75 11.71
C GLY A 360 -28.35 -1.16 13.17
N VAL A 361 -27.46 -2.11 13.51
CA VAL A 361 -27.19 -2.53 14.89
C VAL A 361 -26.15 -1.62 15.53
N MET A 362 -26.36 -1.29 16.81
CA MET A 362 -25.34 -0.67 17.63
C MET A 362 -24.36 -1.75 18.07
N VAL A 363 -23.12 -1.69 17.61
CA VAL A 363 -22.09 -2.65 18.02
C VAL A 363 -21.42 -2.12 19.30
N PRO A 364 -21.64 -2.77 20.46
CA PRO A 364 -21.13 -2.31 21.75
C PRO A 364 -19.63 -2.60 21.92
N ALA A 365 -18.95 -1.84 22.77
CA ALA A 365 -17.54 -2.07 23.10
C ALA A 365 -17.35 -3.10 24.23
N GLU A 366 -18.46 -3.51 24.87
CA GLU A 366 -18.46 -4.31 26.08
C GLU A 366 -18.27 -5.82 25.84
N TYR A 367 -18.57 -6.29 24.62
CA TYR A 367 -18.39 -7.69 24.18
C TYR A 367 -17.01 -7.93 23.54
N ASP A 368 -16.81 -9.15 23.05
CA ASP A 368 -15.63 -9.51 22.26
C ASP A 368 -15.48 -8.57 21.06
N PRO A 369 -14.27 -8.07 20.75
CA PRO A 369 -14.08 -7.14 19.65
C PRO A 369 -14.28 -7.80 18.28
N MET A 370 -14.24 -9.13 18.14
CA MET A 370 -14.49 -9.81 16.86
C MET A 370 -15.97 -9.73 16.48
N ILE A 371 -16.24 -9.07 15.36
CA ILE A 371 -17.62 -8.87 14.87
C ILE A 371 -17.99 -9.80 13.73
N LEU A 372 -17.02 -10.24 12.93
CA LEU A 372 -17.22 -11.19 11.85
C LEU A 372 -15.92 -11.88 11.44
N LYS A 373 -16.07 -12.96 10.66
CA LYS A 373 -14.98 -13.74 10.07
C LYS A 373 -15.13 -13.71 8.56
N VAL A 374 -14.05 -13.40 7.85
CA VAL A 374 -13.99 -13.55 6.39
C VAL A 374 -13.15 -14.78 6.08
N ILE A 375 -13.76 -15.75 5.43
CA ILE A 375 -13.15 -17.03 5.08
C ILE A 375 -13.07 -17.12 3.57
N CYS A 376 -11.88 -17.35 3.04
CA CYS A 376 -11.69 -17.61 1.63
C CYS A 376 -11.07 -18.99 1.45
N SER A 377 -11.54 -19.72 0.44
CA SER A 377 -11.07 -21.04 0.10
C SER A 377 -10.87 -21.16 -1.41
N VAL A 378 -9.89 -21.97 -1.82
CA VAL A 378 -9.59 -22.32 -3.21
C VAL A 378 -9.69 -23.83 -3.41
N ASP A 379 -10.02 -24.25 -4.62
CA ASP A 379 -10.10 -25.68 -4.97
C ASP A 379 -8.72 -26.32 -5.09
N GLU A 380 -8.71 -27.65 -5.13
CA GLU A 380 -7.49 -28.44 -5.36
C GLU A 380 -6.81 -28.05 -6.68
N GLY A 381 -5.48 -27.88 -6.65
CA GLY A 381 -4.67 -27.44 -7.79
C GLY A 381 -4.51 -25.93 -7.92
N GLN A 382 -5.27 -25.12 -7.17
CA GLN A 382 -5.02 -23.68 -7.05
C GLN A 382 -3.94 -23.37 -6.00
N THR A 383 -3.24 -22.25 -6.17
CA THR A 383 -2.13 -21.87 -5.29
C THR A 383 -2.63 -21.27 -3.98
N PHE A 384 -1.80 -21.34 -2.94
CA PHE A 384 -2.04 -20.61 -1.69
C PHE A 384 -2.19 -19.10 -1.93
N ASP A 385 -1.36 -18.55 -2.82
CA ASP A 385 -1.40 -17.11 -3.18
C ASP A 385 -2.75 -16.72 -3.79
N ALA A 386 -3.38 -17.60 -4.59
CA ALA A 386 -4.74 -17.34 -5.09
C ALA A 386 -5.78 -17.26 -3.96
N CYS A 387 -5.56 -17.99 -2.85
CA CYS A 387 -6.41 -17.90 -1.67
C CYS A 387 -6.17 -16.59 -0.90
N VAL A 388 -4.92 -16.13 -0.83
CA VAL A 388 -4.54 -14.83 -0.25
C VAL A 388 -5.14 -13.68 -1.06
N GLU A 389 -5.00 -13.70 -2.39
CA GLU A 389 -5.59 -12.72 -3.30
C GLU A 389 -7.11 -12.65 -3.13
N ARG A 390 -7.78 -13.82 -3.08
CA ARG A 390 -9.22 -13.91 -2.84
C ARG A 390 -9.61 -13.31 -1.49
N LEU A 391 -8.83 -13.56 -0.43
CA LEU A 391 -9.09 -12.98 0.89
C LEU A 391 -8.86 -11.46 0.89
N LEU A 392 -7.84 -10.96 0.20
CA LEU A 392 -7.60 -9.52 0.03
C LEU A 392 -8.74 -8.84 -0.74
N GLU A 393 -9.26 -9.48 -1.79
CA GLU A 393 -10.43 -9.02 -2.53
C GLU A 393 -11.69 -9.01 -1.67
N ALA A 394 -11.94 -10.09 -0.92
CA ALA A 394 -13.08 -10.20 -0.01
C ALA A 394 -13.02 -9.14 1.09
N LEU A 395 -11.86 -8.94 1.73
CA LEU A 395 -11.66 -7.87 2.72
C LEU A 395 -11.85 -6.49 2.09
N SER A 396 -11.41 -6.27 0.85
CA SER A 396 -11.65 -5.01 0.14
C SER A 396 -13.14 -4.77 -0.11
N GLY A 397 -13.87 -5.82 -0.53
CA GLY A 397 -15.31 -5.78 -0.82
C GLY A 397 -16.22 -5.74 0.42
N LEU A 398 -15.69 -6.02 1.61
CA LEU A 398 -16.42 -5.91 2.87
C LEU A 398 -16.69 -4.44 3.22
N GLU A 399 -17.97 -4.06 3.22
CA GLU A 399 -18.44 -2.73 3.60
C GLU A 399 -18.89 -2.71 5.07
N LEU A 400 -18.21 -1.92 5.88
CA LEU A 400 -18.52 -1.67 7.29
C LEU A 400 -18.45 -0.16 7.52
N GLU A 401 -19.59 0.54 7.51
CA GLU A 401 -19.66 1.98 7.74
C GLU A 401 -20.20 2.28 9.14
N GLY A 402 -19.56 3.22 9.85
CA GLY A 402 -19.98 3.67 11.17
C GLY A 402 -19.28 3.00 12.36
N ILE A 403 -18.41 2.01 12.10
CA ILE A 403 -17.52 1.38 13.07
C ILE A 403 -16.07 1.36 12.53
N LYS A 404 -15.08 1.26 13.43
CA LYS A 404 -13.66 1.14 13.05
C LYS A 404 -13.16 -0.26 13.33
N VAL A 405 -12.54 -0.88 12.33
CA VAL A 405 -12.09 -2.29 12.38
C VAL A 405 -10.66 -2.46 11.89
N ASN A 406 -10.03 -3.60 12.23
CA ASN A 406 -8.66 -3.96 11.88
C ASN A 406 -8.42 -4.36 10.40
N LYS A 407 -9.33 -3.99 9.48
CA LYS A 407 -9.30 -4.42 8.06
C LYS A 407 -8.00 -4.09 7.33
N GLU A 408 -7.44 -2.92 7.58
CA GLU A 408 -6.16 -2.51 6.99
C GLU A 408 -4.98 -3.32 7.54
N MET A 409 -4.98 -3.61 8.84
CA MET A 409 -3.96 -4.46 9.47
C MET A 409 -3.99 -5.86 8.87
N LEU A 410 -5.17 -6.46 8.70
CA LEU A 410 -5.33 -7.74 8.00
C LEU A 410 -4.75 -7.68 6.58
N GLY A 411 -5.03 -6.60 5.84
CA GLY A 411 -4.46 -6.38 4.51
C GLY A 411 -2.93 -6.24 4.50
N ARG A 412 -2.32 -5.67 5.55
CA ARG A 412 -0.85 -5.58 5.69
C ARG A 412 -0.25 -6.94 6.01
N ILE A 413 -0.85 -7.70 6.92
CA ILE A 413 -0.44 -9.07 7.27
C ILE A 413 -0.36 -9.95 6.02
N LEU A 414 -1.43 -9.98 5.23
CA LEU A 414 -1.56 -10.85 4.07
C LEU A 414 -0.59 -10.50 2.92
N ARG A 415 -0.11 -9.26 2.87
CA ARG A 415 0.89 -8.80 1.89
C ARG A 415 2.33 -8.81 2.40
N HIS A 416 2.53 -9.10 3.68
CA HIS A 416 3.84 -9.04 4.30
C HIS A 416 4.76 -10.14 3.76
N GLU A 417 6.03 -9.81 3.51
CA GLU A 417 6.99 -10.75 2.91
C GLU A 417 7.14 -12.03 3.73
N LEU A 418 7.16 -11.95 5.07
CA LEU A 418 7.24 -13.11 5.95
C LEU A 418 5.98 -13.98 5.90
N PHE A 419 4.79 -13.39 5.70
CA PHE A 419 3.57 -14.15 5.51
C PHE A 419 3.57 -14.87 4.15
N VAL A 420 3.92 -14.15 3.08
CA VAL A 420 4.04 -14.69 1.71
C VAL A 420 5.13 -15.75 1.61
N GLY A 421 6.24 -15.59 2.34
CA GLY A 421 7.36 -16.52 2.42
C GLY A 421 7.11 -17.74 3.30
N ASN A 422 5.98 -17.80 4.02
CA ASN A 422 5.71 -18.79 5.06
C ASN A 422 6.81 -18.81 6.15
N GLU A 423 7.20 -17.63 6.64
CA GLU A 423 8.15 -17.42 7.76
C GLU A 423 7.44 -16.77 8.96
N ILE A 424 6.20 -17.18 9.23
CA ILE A 424 5.36 -16.66 10.32
C ILE A 424 5.52 -17.51 11.59
N TYR A 425 5.82 -16.90 12.71
CA TYR A 425 5.85 -17.56 14.03
C TYR A 425 4.86 -16.88 14.96
N THR A 426 4.60 -17.43 16.15
CA THR A 426 3.76 -16.79 17.17
C THR A 426 4.24 -15.38 17.56
N SER A 427 5.52 -15.08 17.33
CA SER A 427 6.12 -13.76 17.54
C SER A 427 5.90 -12.78 16.38
N PHE A 428 5.43 -13.22 15.20
CA PHE A 428 5.45 -12.44 13.95
C PHE A 428 4.91 -11.00 14.08
N LEU A 429 3.72 -10.80 14.67
CA LEU A 429 3.15 -9.45 14.81
C LEU A 429 3.79 -8.61 15.92
N ASN A 430 4.46 -9.26 16.88
CA ASN A 430 5.26 -8.55 17.89
C ASN A 430 6.61 -8.11 17.30
N ASP A 431 7.21 -8.96 16.46
CA ASP A 431 8.48 -8.70 15.80
C ASP A 431 8.35 -7.66 14.67
N GLN A 432 7.13 -7.47 14.13
CA GLN A 432 6.82 -6.58 13.01
C GLN A 432 5.76 -5.53 13.42
N PRO A 433 6.08 -4.60 14.33
CA PRO A 433 5.11 -3.64 14.88
C PRO A 433 4.52 -2.69 13.82
N GLU A 434 5.22 -2.45 12.71
CA GLU A 434 4.74 -1.69 11.56
C GLU A 434 3.54 -2.34 10.86
N VAL A 435 3.44 -3.68 10.88
CA VAL A 435 2.29 -4.42 10.34
C VAL A 435 1.02 -4.10 11.12
N VAL A 436 1.15 -4.00 12.45
CA VAL A 436 0.06 -3.61 13.35
C VAL A 436 -0.28 -2.13 13.18
N THR A 437 0.73 -1.25 13.32
CA THR A 437 0.52 0.21 13.45
C THR A 437 0.31 0.94 12.11
N GLY A 438 0.72 0.35 10.98
CA GLY A 438 0.65 0.99 9.66
C GLY A 438 1.63 2.16 9.48
N LYS A 439 2.47 2.42 10.47
CA LYS A 439 3.58 3.37 10.41
C LYS A 439 4.86 2.55 10.35
N PRO A 440 5.88 2.96 9.58
CA PRO A 440 7.22 2.39 9.76
C PRO A 440 7.53 2.47 11.25
N ALA A 441 8.08 1.39 11.83
CA ALA A 441 8.63 1.47 13.17
C ALA A 441 9.46 2.76 13.22
N ALA A 442 9.10 3.70 14.10
CA ALA A 442 9.97 4.83 14.36
C ALA A 442 11.28 4.17 14.73
N ALA A 443 12.26 4.24 13.83
CA ALA A 443 13.56 3.64 14.07
C ALA A 443 13.92 4.06 15.49
N ALA A 444 14.28 3.10 16.33
CA ALA A 444 15.08 3.37 17.51
C ALA A 444 16.43 3.91 17.00
N ALA A 445 16.40 5.08 16.37
CA ALA A 445 17.53 5.89 16.03
C ALA A 445 18.00 6.39 17.38
N GLY A 446 19.12 5.84 17.85
CA GLY A 446 19.71 6.14 19.15
C GLY A 446 19.65 7.65 19.40
N ALA A 447 18.83 8.05 20.36
CA ALA A 447 18.80 9.43 20.82
C ALA A 447 20.20 9.77 21.34
N ALA A 448 20.77 10.88 20.86
CA ALA A 448 22.10 11.31 21.28
C ALA A 448 22.13 11.51 22.81
N ALA A 449 23.24 11.18 23.46
CA ALA A 449 23.40 11.37 24.89
C ALA A 449 23.02 12.80 25.31
N GLY A 450 22.11 12.93 26.29
CA GLY A 450 21.56 14.21 26.76
C GLY A 450 20.30 14.70 26.05
N GLN A 451 19.79 13.99 25.03
CA GLN A 451 18.52 14.34 24.37
C GLN A 451 17.31 13.96 25.24
N ARG A 452 16.37 14.89 25.43
CA ARG A 452 15.09 14.61 26.10
C ARG A 452 14.08 14.02 25.13
N VAL A 453 13.64 12.80 25.38
CA VAL A 453 12.66 12.02 24.61
C VAL A 453 11.37 11.91 25.41
N ARG A 454 10.22 12.09 24.74
CA ARG A 454 8.90 11.95 25.35
C ARG A 454 8.35 10.55 25.07
N VAL A 455 7.90 9.86 26.11
CA VAL A 455 7.10 8.65 26.00
C VAL A 455 5.63 9.08 25.94
N GLU A 456 4.96 8.75 24.85
CA GLU A 456 3.57 9.15 24.58
C GLU A 456 2.59 7.99 24.77
N ALA A 457 1.34 8.29 25.10
CA ALA A 457 0.27 7.31 25.19
C ALA A 457 -0.02 6.71 23.81
N PRO A 458 0.11 5.39 23.62
CA PRO A 458 -0.13 4.75 22.32
C PRO A 458 -1.62 4.67 21.95
N PHE A 459 -2.53 4.88 22.90
CA PHE A 459 -3.99 4.88 22.71
C PHE A 459 -4.66 5.60 23.89
N HIS A 460 -5.94 5.93 23.71
CA HIS A 460 -6.78 6.44 24.79
C HIS A 460 -6.97 5.40 25.91
N GLY A 461 -6.92 5.84 27.16
CA GLY A 461 -7.22 4.97 28.31
C GLY A 461 -6.99 5.67 29.65
N GLN A 462 -7.16 4.91 30.73
CA GLN A 462 -6.92 5.38 32.09
C GLN A 462 -5.55 4.93 32.58
N VAL A 463 -4.72 5.83 33.11
CA VAL A 463 -3.47 5.45 33.78
C VAL A 463 -3.81 4.69 35.05
N SER A 464 -3.54 3.38 35.07
CA SER A 464 -3.82 2.54 36.25
C SER A 464 -2.66 2.53 37.23
N GLU A 465 -1.42 2.62 36.74
CA GLU A 465 -0.21 2.54 37.57
C GLU A 465 0.92 3.33 36.92
N ILE A 466 1.70 4.05 37.72
CA ILE A 466 2.94 4.71 37.30
C ILE A 466 4.10 3.94 37.94
N ARG A 467 5.00 3.40 37.12
CA ARG A 467 6.07 2.49 37.57
C ARG A 467 7.43 3.17 37.76
N VAL A 468 7.55 4.43 37.38
CA VAL A 468 8.80 5.20 37.46
C VAL A 468 8.57 6.54 38.14
N LYS A 469 9.63 7.09 38.76
CA LYS A 469 9.65 8.44 39.32
C LYS A 469 10.80 9.26 38.71
N PRO A 470 10.72 10.60 38.76
CA PRO A 470 11.85 11.46 38.41
C PRO A 470 13.14 11.05 39.15
N GLY A 471 14.22 10.85 38.40
CA GLY A 471 15.52 10.38 38.86
C GLY A 471 15.80 8.89 38.62
N ASP A 472 14.79 8.08 38.25
CA ASP A 472 15.00 6.65 37.97
C ASP A 472 15.74 6.45 36.64
N ARG A 473 16.66 5.48 36.59
CA ARG A 473 17.29 5.04 35.34
C ARG A 473 16.47 3.91 34.73
N VAL A 474 16.14 4.05 33.46
CA VAL A 474 15.34 3.08 32.69
C VAL A 474 16.10 2.68 31.42
N ARG A 475 15.99 1.41 31.02
CA ARG A 475 16.51 0.92 29.71
C ARG A 475 15.42 0.99 28.65
N GLY A 476 15.80 1.06 27.37
CA GLY A 476 14.85 0.89 26.26
C GLY A 476 14.04 -0.39 26.43
N GLY A 477 12.72 -0.32 26.26
CA GLY A 477 11.79 -1.43 26.52
C GLY A 477 11.29 -1.55 27.97
N THR A 478 11.86 -0.81 28.93
CA THR A 478 11.39 -0.82 30.34
C THR A 478 9.98 -0.23 30.43
N ALA A 479 9.05 -0.93 31.08
CA ALA A 479 7.69 -0.41 31.29
C ALA A 479 7.69 0.78 32.26
N VAL A 480 7.27 1.96 31.79
CA VAL A 480 7.25 3.20 32.58
C VAL A 480 5.92 3.43 33.30
N LEU A 481 4.81 2.95 32.75
CA LEU A 481 3.47 3.03 33.34
C LEU A 481 2.51 2.03 32.68
N VAL A 482 1.32 1.90 33.24
CA VAL A 482 0.25 1.02 32.75
C VAL A 482 -0.99 1.83 32.41
N ILE A 483 -1.54 1.59 31.22
CA ILE A 483 -2.83 2.15 30.78
C ILE A 483 -3.87 1.03 30.71
N ASN A 484 -4.97 1.22 31.44
CA ASN A 484 -6.18 0.43 31.27
C ASN A 484 -6.98 0.98 30.08
N ALA A 485 -7.08 0.18 29.03
CA ALA A 485 -7.91 0.45 27.86
C ALA A 485 -8.56 -0.85 27.41
N MET A 486 -9.83 -0.80 27.00
CA MET A 486 -10.57 -1.97 26.50
C MET A 486 -10.56 -3.17 27.47
N LYS A 487 -10.65 -2.92 28.79
CA LYS A 487 -10.59 -3.94 29.87
C LYS A 487 -9.28 -4.72 29.91
N MET A 488 -8.21 -4.17 29.36
CA MET A 488 -6.86 -4.76 29.40
C MET A 488 -5.88 -3.75 30.00
N LEU A 489 -4.96 -4.26 30.82
CA LEU A 489 -3.81 -3.50 31.29
C LEU A 489 -2.72 -3.53 30.21
N ASN A 490 -2.23 -2.35 29.82
CA ASN A 490 -1.23 -2.22 28.78
C ASN A 490 0.00 -1.49 29.32
N ASP A 491 1.15 -2.17 29.30
CA ASP A 491 2.42 -1.54 29.64
C ASP A 491 2.83 -0.56 28.53
N VAL A 492 3.15 0.68 28.92
CA VAL A 492 3.80 1.67 28.06
C VAL A 492 5.29 1.63 28.34
N GLN A 493 6.10 1.40 27.31
CA GLN A 493 7.54 1.16 27.43
C GLN A 493 8.37 2.41 27.10
N ALA A 494 9.53 2.53 27.74
CA ALA A 494 10.53 3.53 27.42
C ALA A 494 11.11 3.27 26.02
N GLY A 495 11.07 4.28 25.14
CA GLY A 495 11.63 4.17 23.78
C GLY A 495 13.16 4.28 23.73
N VAL A 496 13.81 4.71 24.82
CA VAL A 496 15.27 4.91 24.93
C VAL A 496 15.78 4.58 26.33
N SER A 497 17.05 4.18 26.44
CA SER A 497 17.76 4.06 27.72
C SER A 497 18.17 5.45 28.23
N GLY A 498 17.93 5.74 29.52
CA GLY A 498 18.19 7.07 30.07
C GLY A 498 17.63 7.29 31.48
N GLU A 499 17.70 8.54 31.96
CA GLU A 499 17.17 8.95 33.26
C GLU A 499 15.79 9.62 33.09
N VAL A 500 14.81 9.18 33.86
CA VAL A 500 13.47 9.78 33.90
C VAL A 500 13.57 11.17 34.52
N LYS A 501 13.27 12.23 33.76
CA LYS A 501 13.30 13.61 34.25
C LYS A 501 11.97 14.05 34.81
N GLU A 502 10.88 13.67 34.15
CA GLU A 502 9.53 14.13 34.51
C GLU A 502 8.50 13.02 34.25
N VAL A 503 7.53 12.91 35.15
CA VAL A 503 6.30 12.15 34.94
C VAL A 503 5.17 13.17 34.84
N LEU A 504 4.51 13.22 33.68
CA LEU A 504 3.58 14.28 33.27
C LEU A 504 2.11 13.95 33.58
N VAL A 505 1.84 12.76 34.11
CA VAL A 505 0.49 12.25 34.39
C VAL A 505 0.37 11.71 35.80
N GLY A 506 -0.84 11.75 36.36
CA GLY A 506 -1.18 11.16 37.65
C GLY A 506 -1.83 9.78 37.52
N ALA A 507 -1.79 8.99 38.60
CA ALA A 507 -2.58 7.76 38.70
C ALA A 507 -4.08 8.08 38.56
N GLU A 508 -4.83 7.16 37.95
CA GLU A 508 -6.26 7.26 37.61
C GLU A 508 -6.61 8.33 36.56
N GLN A 509 -5.64 9.05 36.01
CA GLN A 509 -5.86 10.09 35.00
C GLN A 509 -6.24 9.48 33.65
N GLN A 510 -7.25 10.06 33.00
CA GLN A 510 -7.60 9.76 31.61
C GLN A 510 -6.59 10.42 30.67
N VAL A 511 -6.02 9.63 29.74
CA VAL A 511 -5.02 10.09 28.78
C VAL A 511 -5.48 9.85 27.35
N ALA A 512 -5.12 10.77 26.45
CA ALA A 512 -5.42 10.68 25.03
C ALA A 512 -4.25 10.09 24.23
N GLU A 513 -4.54 9.45 23.09
CA GLU A 513 -3.50 8.98 22.16
C GLU A 513 -2.56 10.15 21.77
N GLY A 514 -1.24 9.91 21.81
CA GLY A 514 -0.20 10.91 21.55
C GLY A 514 0.07 11.86 22.73
N GLN A 515 -0.64 11.75 23.84
CA GLN A 515 -0.37 12.56 25.03
C GLN A 515 0.96 12.14 25.66
N ALA A 516 1.86 13.09 25.89
CA ALA A 516 3.12 12.84 26.58
C ALA A 516 2.88 12.42 28.04
N LEU A 517 3.52 11.33 28.45
CA LEU A 517 3.35 10.72 29.77
C LEU A 517 4.59 10.81 30.64
N VAL A 518 5.77 10.55 30.06
CA VAL A 518 7.06 10.56 30.77
C VAL A 518 8.11 11.22 29.87
N VAL A 519 9.05 11.96 30.45
CA VAL A 519 10.20 12.53 29.76
C VAL A 519 11.47 11.83 30.24
N ILE A 520 12.25 11.27 29.31
CA ILE A 520 13.51 10.57 29.57
C ILE A 520 14.65 11.34 28.92
N GLU A 521 15.73 11.60 29.66
CA GLU A 521 16.99 12.10 29.11
C GLU A 521 17.88 10.92 28.73
N ALA A 522 18.13 10.74 27.43
CA ALA A 522 18.83 9.58 26.90
C ALA A 522 20.30 9.53 27.36
N SER A 523 20.79 8.35 27.74
CA SER A 523 22.20 8.15 28.13
C SER A 523 23.14 8.00 26.93
N GLY A 524 22.60 7.71 25.73
CA GLY A 524 23.38 7.45 24.52
C GLY A 524 24.07 6.08 24.47
N GLU A 525 23.82 5.20 25.45
CA GLU A 525 24.31 3.82 25.45
C GLU A 525 23.40 2.95 24.57
N GLN A 526 23.99 2.29 23.57
CA GLN A 526 23.37 1.16 22.88
C GLN A 526 23.61 -0.09 23.72
N ASP A 527 22.54 -0.74 24.18
CA ASP A 527 22.65 -2.04 24.82
C ASP A 527 23.12 -3.06 23.76
N ALA A 528 24.32 -3.61 23.96
CA ALA A 528 24.86 -4.69 23.15
C ALA A 528 24.02 -5.95 23.38
N GLU A 529 23.40 -6.48 22.33
CA GLU A 529 22.89 -7.85 22.35
C GLU A 529 24.08 -8.80 22.44
N ASP A 530 24.14 -9.57 23.53
CA ASP A 530 25.15 -10.61 23.77
C ASP A 530 25.16 -11.61 22.60
N GLU A 531 26.28 -11.61 21.87
CA GLU A 531 26.63 -12.62 20.87
C GLU A 531 26.91 -13.97 21.57
N GLY A 532 26.13 -14.99 21.23
CA GLY A 532 26.30 -16.32 21.82
C GLY A 532 25.68 -17.47 21.02
N ASP A 533 25.94 -17.58 19.72
CA ASP A 533 26.48 -18.83 19.14
C ASP A 533 26.90 -18.61 17.67
N ALA A 534 28.16 -18.93 17.39
CA ALA A 534 28.84 -18.59 16.15
C ALA A 534 28.71 -19.67 15.08
N ALA A 535 28.86 -19.19 13.83
CA ALA A 535 29.34 -19.90 12.65
C ALA A 535 28.33 -20.72 11.82
N LEU A 536 27.74 -20.04 10.83
CA LEU A 536 27.64 -20.56 9.45
C LEU A 536 27.69 -19.38 8.48
N GLN A 537 28.89 -19.07 7.99
CA GLN A 537 29.09 -18.17 6.87
C GLN A 537 28.26 -18.65 5.65
N PRO A 538 27.69 -17.75 4.82
CA PRO A 538 26.96 -18.15 3.63
C PRO A 538 27.96 -18.75 2.62
N ARG A 539 28.06 -20.08 2.60
CA ARG A 539 28.71 -20.80 1.51
C ARG A 539 27.88 -20.58 0.25
N LYS A 540 28.49 -19.89 -0.71
CA LYS A 540 28.08 -19.80 -2.12
C LYS A 540 27.71 -21.21 -2.61
N ARG A 541 26.41 -21.48 -2.79
CA ARG A 541 25.93 -22.77 -3.35
C ARG A 541 26.19 -22.76 -4.85
N GLU A 542 27.25 -23.43 -5.29
CA GLU A 542 27.39 -23.88 -6.67
C GLU A 542 26.24 -24.84 -7.01
N ARG A 543 25.55 -24.56 -8.12
CA ARG A 543 24.53 -25.46 -8.66
C ARG A 543 25.21 -26.73 -9.22
N PRO A 544 24.80 -27.94 -8.82
CA PRO A 544 25.30 -29.15 -9.46
C PRO A 544 24.76 -29.25 -10.90
N ALA A 545 25.66 -29.57 -11.83
CA ALA A 545 25.37 -29.80 -13.24
C ALA A 545 24.43 -31.01 -13.42
N ARG A 546 23.46 -30.85 -14.32
CA ARG A 546 22.54 -31.91 -14.77
C ARG A 546 23.29 -32.83 -15.77
N PRO A 547 23.20 -34.16 -15.67
CA PRO A 547 23.84 -35.05 -16.65
C PRO A 547 23.10 -35.00 -18.00
N ALA A 548 23.90 -34.97 -19.07
CA ALA A 548 23.45 -34.90 -20.46
C ALA A 548 22.85 -36.23 -20.96
N ALA A 549 21.79 -36.13 -21.77
CA ALA A 549 21.37 -37.22 -22.67
C ALA A 549 22.11 -37.09 -24.01
N PRO A 550 22.41 -38.21 -24.71
CA PRO A 550 23.39 -38.22 -25.79
C PRO A 550 22.82 -37.86 -27.17
N GLY A 551 23.59 -37.04 -27.89
CA GLY A 551 23.88 -37.21 -29.33
C GLY A 551 22.90 -36.65 -30.35
N LEU A 552 23.29 -35.54 -31.01
CA LEU A 552 23.54 -35.49 -32.46
C LEU A 552 24.11 -34.11 -32.89
N VAL A 553 25.42 -34.13 -33.16
CA VAL A 553 26.20 -33.43 -34.22
C VAL A 553 26.22 -31.88 -34.34
N GLN A 554 27.36 -31.35 -33.89
CA GLN A 554 28.27 -30.33 -34.45
C GLN A 554 27.75 -29.16 -35.34
N GLY A 555 28.05 -27.94 -34.89
CA GLY A 555 28.09 -26.72 -35.71
C GLY A 555 28.37 -25.45 -34.89
N ASP A 556 29.65 -25.15 -34.68
CA ASP A 556 30.38 -23.94 -34.26
C ASP A 556 29.75 -22.75 -33.46
N ALA A 557 30.61 -22.30 -32.54
CA ALA A 557 30.60 -21.16 -31.63
C ALA A 557 29.98 -19.82 -32.11
N ALA A 558 29.07 -19.26 -31.30
CA ALA A 558 29.07 -17.89 -30.74
C ALA A 558 27.63 -17.45 -30.36
N ALA A 559 27.26 -17.54 -29.08
CA ALA A 559 26.01 -16.94 -28.59
C ALA A 559 26.08 -16.63 -27.08
N ALA A 560 26.78 -15.54 -26.75
CA ALA A 560 26.71 -14.86 -25.46
C ALA A 560 26.53 -13.36 -25.70
N ALA A 561 25.30 -12.98 -26.07
CA ALA A 561 24.72 -11.63 -26.04
C ALA A 561 23.43 -11.68 -26.85
N SER A 562 22.26 -11.77 -26.21
CA SER A 562 20.94 -11.35 -26.75
C SER A 562 19.80 -11.85 -25.86
N ARG A 563 19.25 -10.97 -25.03
CA ARG A 563 17.82 -10.63 -25.06
C ARG A 563 17.74 -9.11 -24.89
N ARG A 564 17.23 -8.47 -25.93
CA ARG A 564 17.48 -7.08 -26.32
C ARG A 564 16.78 -6.07 -25.39
N LEU A 565 17.53 -5.01 -25.08
CA LEU A 565 17.01 -3.68 -24.77
C LEU A 565 15.98 -3.30 -25.84
N ALA A 566 14.76 -2.92 -25.46
CA ALA A 566 13.82 -2.24 -26.35
C ALA A 566 14.40 -0.85 -26.69
N SER A 567 15.28 -0.89 -27.69
CA SER A 567 15.88 0.16 -28.53
C SER A 567 16.17 1.52 -27.88
N THR A 568 17.46 1.72 -27.58
CA THR A 568 18.09 3.00 -27.24
C THR A 568 17.95 4.02 -28.38
N TRP A 569 16.80 4.68 -28.43
CA TRP A 569 16.57 6.06 -28.84
C TRP A 569 16.91 6.59 -30.25
N TYR A 570 17.48 5.85 -31.22
CA TYR A 570 17.46 6.22 -32.65
C TYR A 570 17.73 5.04 -33.63
N ALA A 571 17.39 5.31 -34.91
CA ALA A 571 17.91 4.78 -36.19
C ALA A 571 17.07 3.72 -36.94
N ALA A 572 16.71 4.07 -38.18
CA ALA A 572 15.85 3.33 -39.10
C ALA A 572 16.48 2.03 -39.63
N GLY A 573 15.66 1.00 -39.79
CA GLY A 573 16.01 -0.23 -40.53
C GLY A 573 15.14 -1.41 -40.10
N GLY A 574 14.09 -1.70 -40.85
CA GLY A 574 13.06 -2.67 -40.49
C GLY A 574 13.45 -4.15 -40.65
N ALA A 575 12.62 -5.02 -40.05
CA ALA A 575 12.17 -6.30 -40.58
C ALA A 575 11.07 -6.85 -39.67
N ALA A 576 9.97 -7.30 -40.28
CA ALA A 576 8.74 -7.74 -39.62
C ALA A 576 8.80 -9.19 -39.08
N GLY A 577 8.12 -9.42 -37.95
CA GLY A 577 7.61 -10.71 -37.46
C GLY A 577 7.51 -10.80 -35.93
N PRO A 578 6.76 -11.75 -35.33
CA PRO A 578 5.52 -12.40 -35.73
C PRO A 578 4.28 -11.75 -35.06
N THR A 579 3.16 -11.76 -35.78
CA THR A 579 1.89 -11.08 -35.46
C THR A 579 1.12 -11.70 -34.30
N ASP A 580 0.64 -10.89 -33.34
CA ASP A 580 -0.50 -11.24 -32.47
C ASP A 580 -1.82 -11.09 -33.27
N PRO A 581 -2.54 -12.19 -33.58
CA PRO A 581 -3.79 -12.13 -34.33
C PRO A 581 -5.03 -11.76 -33.50
N SER A 582 -4.90 -11.46 -32.20
CA SER A 582 -6.05 -11.40 -31.29
C SER A 582 -6.78 -10.05 -31.19
N SER A 583 -6.14 -8.93 -31.55
CA SER A 583 -6.74 -7.58 -31.42
C SER A 583 -7.23 -7.00 -32.75
N PRO A 584 -8.47 -6.45 -32.84
CA PRO A 584 -8.99 -5.87 -34.08
C PRO A 584 -8.17 -4.67 -34.56
N ILE A 585 -7.93 -4.58 -35.86
CA ILE A 585 -7.34 -3.40 -36.51
C ILE A 585 -8.43 -2.34 -36.71
N ILE A 586 -8.16 -1.09 -36.32
CA ILE A 586 -9.06 0.03 -36.62
C ILE A 586 -9.11 0.22 -38.14
N ARG A 587 -10.31 0.20 -38.72
CA ARG A 587 -10.52 0.57 -40.12
C ARG A 587 -10.77 2.06 -40.23
N SER A 588 -9.79 2.79 -40.74
CA SER A 588 -9.90 4.24 -40.91
C SER A 588 -11.02 4.60 -41.89
N ARG A 589 -11.73 5.68 -41.58
CA ARG A 589 -12.80 6.28 -42.41
C ARG A 589 -12.42 7.67 -42.92
N VAL A 590 -11.16 8.08 -42.76
CA VAL A 590 -10.67 9.38 -43.22
C VAL A 590 -10.83 9.48 -44.73
N LYS A 591 -11.50 10.54 -45.17
CA LYS A 591 -11.60 10.90 -46.58
C LYS A 591 -10.61 12.02 -46.87
N ARG A 592 -9.76 11.83 -47.87
CA ARG A 592 -8.80 12.85 -48.34
C ARG A 592 -9.46 13.78 -49.35
N ASP A 593 -10.49 14.48 -48.91
CA ASP A 593 -11.24 15.46 -49.71
C ASP A 593 -10.74 16.90 -49.50
N ASP A 594 -11.45 17.88 -50.04
CA ASP A 594 -11.11 19.29 -49.92
C ASP A 594 -11.06 19.77 -48.45
N THR A 595 -11.90 19.20 -47.57
CA THR A 595 -11.90 19.53 -46.15
C THR A 595 -10.63 19.03 -45.46
N PHE A 596 -10.21 17.79 -45.75
CA PHE A 596 -8.95 17.25 -45.26
C PHE A 596 -7.75 18.10 -45.71
N THR A 597 -7.73 18.50 -46.98
CA THR A 597 -6.65 19.32 -47.55
C THR A 597 -6.57 20.70 -46.89
N LYS A 598 -7.72 21.34 -46.62
CA LYS A 598 -7.78 22.62 -45.88
C LYS A 598 -7.27 22.48 -44.44
N ARG A 599 -7.67 21.42 -43.74
CA ARG A 599 -7.21 21.12 -42.37
C ARG A 599 -5.70 20.90 -42.34
N LEU A 600 -5.17 20.10 -43.27
CA LEU A 600 -3.74 19.86 -43.42
C LEU A 600 -2.97 21.18 -43.59
N ALA A 601 -3.40 22.03 -44.52
CA ALA A 601 -2.76 23.33 -44.76
C ALA A 601 -2.88 24.31 -43.58
N HIS A 602 -3.96 24.23 -42.78
CA HIS A 602 -4.09 25.01 -41.56
C HIS A 602 -3.13 24.51 -40.47
N ASN A 603 -3.14 23.21 -40.17
CA ASN A 603 -2.33 22.64 -39.11
C ASN A 603 -0.82 22.68 -39.45
N LEU A 604 -0.43 22.56 -40.73
CA LEU A 604 0.96 22.77 -41.13
C LEU A 604 1.47 24.18 -40.78
N ARG A 605 0.63 25.22 -40.94
CA ARG A 605 0.99 26.59 -40.54
C ARG A 605 1.18 26.71 -39.03
N LEU A 606 0.34 26.05 -38.23
CA LEU A 606 0.53 26.01 -36.77
C LEU A 606 1.84 25.31 -36.37
N ILE A 607 2.27 24.30 -37.14
CA ILE A 607 3.56 23.63 -36.93
C ILE A 607 4.73 24.52 -37.32
N GLU A 608 4.61 25.29 -38.41
CA GLU A 608 5.61 26.30 -38.77
C GLU A 608 5.76 27.36 -37.67
N ASP A 609 4.64 27.84 -37.12
CA ASP A 609 4.64 28.77 -35.99
C ASP A 609 5.31 28.15 -34.76
N LEU A 610 4.95 26.92 -34.39
CA LEU A 610 5.57 26.21 -33.27
C LEU A 610 7.09 26.08 -33.47
N ARG A 611 7.53 25.67 -34.66
CA ARG A 611 8.96 25.54 -34.98
C ARG A 611 9.68 26.88 -34.90
N ALA A 612 9.07 27.96 -35.37
CA ALA A 612 9.64 29.30 -35.27
C ALA A 612 9.80 29.73 -33.80
N TRP A 613 8.78 29.50 -32.97
CA TRP A 613 8.85 29.82 -31.54
C TRP A 613 9.84 28.93 -30.79
N THR A 614 9.91 27.64 -31.10
CA THR A 614 10.93 26.75 -30.50
C THR A 614 12.33 27.17 -30.93
N ALA A 615 12.53 27.58 -32.19
CA ALA A 615 13.81 28.12 -32.65
C ALA A 615 14.18 29.43 -31.93
N TRP A 616 13.21 30.33 -31.68
CA TRP A 616 13.41 31.51 -30.84
C TRP A 616 13.87 31.12 -29.43
N ALA A 617 13.19 30.15 -28.80
CA ALA A 617 13.56 29.67 -27.47
C ALA A 617 14.96 29.01 -27.43
N HIS A 618 15.33 28.33 -28.51
CA HIS A 618 16.66 27.75 -28.68
C HIS A 618 17.76 28.79 -28.91
N GLY A 619 17.40 29.99 -29.38
CA GLY A 619 18.32 31.09 -29.64
C GLY A 619 18.87 31.79 -28.39
N GLY A 620 18.40 31.44 -27.19
CA GLY A 620 18.86 32.04 -25.93
C GLY A 620 18.58 33.55 -25.86
N GLY A 621 19.35 34.30 -25.08
CA GLY A 621 19.17 35.74 -24.86
C GLY A 621 19.52 36.66 -26.04
N GLY A 622 19.50 36.14 -27.26
CA GLY A 622 19.78 36.86 -28.51
C GLY A 622 21.23 36.75 -28.99
N ALA A 623 21.45 37.05 -30.28
CA ALA A 623 22.73 36.85 -30.96
C ALA A 623 23.92 37.52 -30.25
N GLY A 624 23.80 38.78 -29.84
CA GLY A 624 24.88 39.49 -29.14
C GLY A 624 25.26 38.86 -27.80
N SER A 625 24.27 38.43 -27.01
CA SER A 625 24.51 37.74 -25.72
C SER A 625 25.16 36.37 -25.92
N VAL A 626 24.73 35.64 -26.96
CA VAL A 626 25.30 34.34 -27.35
C VAL A 626 26.74 34.49 -27.83
N GLU A 627 27.04 35.45 -28.70
CA GLU A 627 28.38 35.74 -29.19
C GLU A 627 29.32 36.13 -28.04
N ALA A 628 28.87 37.02 -27.13
CA ALA A 628 29.64 37.39 -25.95
C ALA A 628 29.86 36.23 -24.96
N HIS A 629 28.92 35.27 -24.91
CA HIS A 629 29.09 34.05 -24.14
C HIS A 629 30.12 33.11 -24.78
N ARG A 630 30.01 32.87 -26.10
CA ARG A 630 30.95 32.03 -26.85
C ARG A 630 32.36 32.62 -26.87
N ALA A 631 32.52 33.94 -26.92
CA ALA A 631 33.82 34.61 -26.88
C ALA A 631 34.61 34.33 -25.58
N ARG A 632 33.92 33.89 -24.51
CA ARG A 632 34.55 33.42 -23.26
C ARG A 632 34.89 31.93 -23.27
N GLY A 633 34.77 31.26 -24.42
CA GLY A 633 35.07 29.83 -24.57
C GLY A 633 34.04 28.91 -23.92
N LYS A 634 32.76 29.32 -23.87
CA LYS A 634 31.69 28.59 -23.17
C LYS A 634 30.60 28.12 -24.13
N MET A 635 30.10 26.91 -23.89
CA MET A 635 28.98 26.30 -24.62
C MET A 635 27.62 26.75 -24.08
N LEU A 636 26.62 26.78 -24.94
CA LEU A 636 25.24 26.98 -24.51
C LEU A 636 24.69 25.73 -23.79
N PRO A 637 23.66 25.86 -22.94
CA PRO A 637 23.14 24.73 -22.16
C PRO A 637 22.70 23.54 -22.99
N ARG A 638 22.03 23.77 -24.14
CA ARG A 638 21.60 22.69 -25.05
C ARG A 638 22.78 21.98 -25.71
N GLU A 639 23.86 22.73 -26.02
CA GLU A 639 25.09 22.15 -26.55
C GLU A 639 25.77 21.28 -25.48
N ARG A 640 25.88 21.78 -24.25
CA ARG A 640 26.41 21.03 -23.10
C ARG A 640 25.66 19.71 -22.89
N ILE A 641 24.33 19.74 -22.91
CA ILE A 641 23.50 18.53 -22.80
C ILE A 641 23.81 17.56 -23.96
N GLN A 642 23.89 18.05 -25.20
CA GLN A 642 24.19 17.23 -26.37
C GLN A 642 25.56 16.54 -26.28
N HIS A 643 26.54 17.15 -25.60
CA HIS A 643 27.85 16.56 -25.33
C HIS A 643 27.83 15.46 -24.25
N VAL A 644 26.86 15.47 -23.34
CA VAL A 644 26.74 14.48 -22.25
C VAL A 644 25.91 13.27 -22.69
N ILE A 645 24.83 13.50 -23.43
CA ILE A 645 23.92 12.42 -23.82
C ILE A 645 24.57 11.47 -24.84
N ASP A 646 24.06 10.25 -24.92
CA ASP A 646 24.59 9.21 -25.79
C ASP A 646 24.44 9.61 -27.28
N PRO A 647 25.46 9.39 -28.11
CA PRO A 647 25.40 9.71 -29.54
C PRO A 647 24.22 8.99 -30.22
N GLY A 648 23.45 9.74 -31.00
CA GLY A 648 22.21 9.22 -31.55
C GLY A 648 21.21 8.87 -30.46
N THR A 649 21.01 9.76 -29.48
CA THR A 649 19.85 9.83 -28.57
C THR A 649 19.33 11.27 -28.49
N GLU A 650 18.02 11.45 -28.39
CA GLU A 650 17.41 12.79 -28.40
C GLU A 650 17.24 13.32 -26.99
N PHE A 651 17.39 14.63 -26.87
CA PHE A 651 16.94 15.35 -25.69
C PHE A 651 15.44 15.66 -25.77
N MET A 652 14.65 15.11 -24.85
CA MET A 652 13.24 15.43 -24.69
C MET A 652 13.10 16.63 -23.75
N GLU A 653 13.17 17.84 -24.31
CA GLU A 653 12.99 19.08 -23.54
C GLU A 653 11.54 19.22 -23.04
N ILE A 654 11.37 19.56 -21.77
CA ILE A 654 10.07 19.93 -21.19
C ILE A 654 9.88 21.44 -21.26
N THR A 655 8.68 21.91 -21.61
CA THR A 655 8.30 23.34 -21.68
C THR A 655 9.34 24.26 -22.34
N PRO A 656 9.76 24.00 -23.59
CA PRO A 656 10.73 24.87 -24.28
C PRO A 656 10.23 26.32 -24.42
N LEU A 657 8.92 26.52 -24.52
CA LEU A 657 8.26 27.84 -24.63
C LEU A 657 7.86 28.46 -23.29
N ALA A 658 8.46 28.04 -22.19
CA ALA A 658 8.30 28.71 -20.90
C ALA A 658 8.54 30.23 -21.01
N ALA A 659 7.66 31.02 -20.38
CA ALA A 659 7.63 32.49 -20.44
C ALA A 659 7.39 33.12 -21.82
N TRP A 660 6.97 32.35 -22.83
CA TRP A 660 6.57 32.92 -24.13
C TRP A 660 5.43 33.94 -23.98
N GLY A 661 5.51 35.05 -24.70
CA GLY A 661 4.57 36.17 -24.61
C GLY A 661 4.67 36.98 -23.31
N ARG A 662 5.62 36.68 -22.42
CA ARG A 662 5.86 37.39 -21.15
C ARG A 662 7.20 38.12 -21.21
N TYR A 663 7.37 39.12 -20.34
CA TYR A 663 8.62 39.90 -20.24
C TYR A 663 9.16 40.38 -21.60
N ASN A 664 8.26 40.82 -22.49
CA ASN A 664 8.59 41.23 -23.85
C ASN A 664 9.39 40.18 -24.66
N ASN A 665 9.24 38.88 -24.35
CA ASN A 665 10.03 37.78 -24.94
C ASN A 665 11.55 37.90 -24.71
N GLU A 666 11.98 38.55 -23.63
CA GLU A 666 13.40 38.67 -23.26
C GLU A 666 13.91 37.50 -22.42
N VAL A 667 13.04 36.54 -22.08
CA VAL A 667 13.35 35.40 -21.20
C VAL A 667 12.97 34.07 -21.86
N PRO A 668 13.61 33.68 -22.97
CA PRO A 668 13.30 32.43 -23.65
C PRO A 668 13.52 31.22 -22.74
N SER A 669 12.62 30.24 -22.84
CA SER A 669 12.58 29.05 -21.99
C SER A 669 12.55 29.35 -20.47
N GLY A 670 12.17 30.57 -20.07
CA GLY A 670 12.26 30.99 -18.66
C GLY A 670 13.70 31.10 -18.14
N GLY A 671 14.71 31.15 -19.02
CA GLY A 671 16.13 31.18 -18.64
C GLY A 671 16.69 29.82 -18.19
N VAL A 672 15.91 28.74 -18.31
CA VAL A 672 16.29 27.39 -17.90
C VAL A 672 15.94 26.37 -18.98
N VAL A 673 16.91 25.55 -19.36
CA VAL A 673 16.73 24.37 -20.21
C VAL A 673 16.56 23.16 -19.29
N ALA A 674 15.44 22.45 -19.42
CA ALA A 674 15.18 21.28 -18.60
C ALA A 674 14.53 20.17 -19.43
N GLY A 675 14.89 18.92 -19.19
CA GLY A 675 14.39 17.80 -19.98
C GLY A 675 15.14 16.51 -19.75
N ILE A 676 14.78 15.46 -20.48
CA ILE A 676 15.31 14.12 -20.29
C ILE A 676 16.27 13.76 -21.43
N GLY A 677 17.45 13.28 -21.06
CA GLY A 677 18.45 12.76 -21.98
C GLY A 677 18.98 11.42 -21.50
N ILE A 678 19.77 10.75 -22.33
CA ILE A 678 20.26 9.40 -22.02
C ILE A 678 21.75 9.41 -21.90
N VAL A 679 22.25 8.83 -20.84
CA VAL A 679 23.68 8.71 -20.61
C VAL A 679 23.95 7.28 -20.19
N HIS A 680 24.83 6.55 -20.85
CA HIS A 680 25.05 5.19 -20.40
C HIS A 680 23.92 4.23 -20.79
N GLY A 681 23.01 4.63 -21.68
CA GLY A 681 21.70 4.03 -21.92
C GLY A 681 20.67 4.31 -20.82
N ARG A 682 20.96 5.17 -19.83
CA ARG A 682 20.13 5.47 -18.64
C ARG A 682 19.44 6.81 -18.84
N GLU A 683 18.15 6.91 -18.57
CA GLU A 683 17.45 8.20 -18.59
C GLU A 683 17.86 9.07 -17.40
N CYS A 684 18.26 10.31 -17.67
CA CYS A 684 18.63 11.32 -16.68
C CYS A 684 17.86 12.61 -16.97
N ILE A 685 17.45 13.32 -15.92
CA ILE A 685 16.92 14.69 -16.06
C ILE A 685 18.10 15.67 -16.07
N PHE A 686 18.07 16.62 -16.99
CA PHE A 686 19.01 17.74 -17.07
C PHE A 686 18.30 19.02 -16.70
N ILE A 687 18.99 19.87 -15.93
CA ILE A 687 18.53 21.21 -15.57
C ILE A 687 19.72 22.16 -15.75
N GLY A 688 19.66 23.00 -16.78
CA GLY A 688 20.74 23.91 -17.14
C GLY A 688 20.30 25.36 -17.23
N ASN A 689 21.04 26.25 -16.60
CA ASN A 689 20.79 27.69 -16.69
C ASN A 689 21.31 28.25 -18.00
N ASP A 690 20.56 29.17 -18.61
CA ASP A 690 21.03 29.90 -19.78
C ASP A 690 21.67 31.24 -19.38
N PRO A 691 23.01 31.32 -19.28
CA PRO A 691 23.72 32.53 -18.90
C PRO A 691 23.56 33.68 -19.91
N THR A 692 23.08 33.39 -21.13
CA THR A 692 22.80 34.42 -22.13
C THR A 692 21.49 35.15 -21.84
N VAL A 693 20.59 34.54 -21.06
CA VAL A 693 19.31 35.11 -20.66
C VAL A 693 19.45 35.76 -19.29
N LYS A 694 19.44 37.10 -19.24
CA LYS A 694 19.54 37.89 -17.99
C LYS A 694 20.68 37.44 -17.06
N GLY A 695 21.81 37.02 -17.63
CA GLY A 695 22.98 36.56 -16.88
C GLY A 695 22.79 35.22 -16.16
N GLY A 696 21.85 34.38 -16.61
CA GLY A 696 21.55 33.09 -16.01
C GLY A 696 20.53 33.15 -14.87
N ALA A 697 19.97 34.33 -14.59
CA ALA A 697 19.00 34.50 -13.52
C ALA A 697 17.70 33.74 -13.79
N ILE A 698 17.20 33.02 -12.78
CA ILE A 698 15.89 32.36 -12.81
C ILE A 698 14.81 33.36 -12.41
N VAL A 699 13.87 33.65 -13.32
CA VAL A 699 12.75 34.57 -13.07
C VAL A 699 11.41 33.90 -13.35
N GLY A 700 10.40 34.20 -12.53
CA GLY A 700 9.01 33.80 -12.76
C GLY A 700 8.83 32.32 -13.10
N GLU A 701 8.45 32.06 -14.34
CA GLU A 701 8.17 30.75 -14.94
C GLU A 701 9.40 29.83 -14.95
N GLY A 702 10.62 30.38 -15.02
CA GLY A 702 11.85 29.59 -14.94
C GLY A 702 11.97 28.80 -13.64
N ALA A 703 11.54 29.39 -12.51
CA ALA A 703 11.55 28.70 -11.22
C ALA A 703 10.51 27.56 -11.19
N ARG A 704 9.36 27.75 -11.84
CA ARG A 704 8.33 26.70 -11.97
C ARG A 704 8.81 25.56 -12.86
N LYS A 705 9.45 25.88 -13.99
CA LYS A 705 10.08 24.89 -14.88
C LYS A 705 11.16 24.07 -14.15
N TYR A 706 12.00 24.74 -13.36
CA TYR A 706 12.99 24.08 -12.50
C TYR A 706 12.34 23.11 -11.51
N ALA A 707 11.30 23.57 -10.79
CA ALA A 707 10.58 22.74 -9.84
C ALA A 707 9.89 21.53 -10.52
N ARG A 708 9.28 21.75 -11.69
CA ARG A 708 8.66 20.69 -12.49
C ARG A 708 9.68 19.64 -12.93
N ALA A 709 10.88 20.05 -13.32
CA ALA A 709 11.95 19.11 -13.69
C ALA A 709 12.36 18.21 -12.51
N GLN A 710 12.48 18.77 -11.30
CA GLN A 710 12.75 17.99 -10.09
C GLN A 710 11.58 17.06 -9.72
N GLU A 711 10.34 17.50 -9.91
CA GLU A 711 9.15 16.68 -9.70
C GLU A 711 9.13 15.46 -10.65
N VAL A 712 9.42 15.69 -11.94
CA VAL A 712 9.56 14.60 -12.94
C VAL A 712 10.68 13.63 -12.52
N ALA A 713 11.78 14.14 -11.99
CA ALA A 713 12.89 13.32 -11.52
C ALA A 713 12.48 12.44 -10.32
N ASP A 714 11.81 13.02 -9.32
CA ASP A 714 11.35 12.32 -8.12
C ASP A 714 10.31 11.25 -8.46
N MET A 715 9.30 11.61 -9.25
CA MET A 715 8.21 10.72 -9.67
C MET A 715 8.71 9.50 -10.44
N ASN A 716 9.81 9.64 -11.20
CA ASN A 716 10.33 8.61 -12.10
C ASN A 716 11.70 8.05 -11.67
N ARG A 717 12.27 8.46 -10.52
CA ARG A 717 13.59 8.04 -10.03
C ARG A 717 14.75 8.30 -11.02
N LEU A 718 14.73 9.46 -11.69
CA LEU A 718 15.76 9.84 -12.65
C LEU A 718 16.95 10.53 -11.97
N PRO A 719 18.21 10.12 -12.23
CA PRO A 719 19.37 10.91 -11.85
C PRO A 719 19.26 12.36 -12.35
N CYS A 720 19.60 13.31 -11.47
CA CYS A 720 19.55 14.74 -11.76
C CYS A 720 20.94 15.26 -12.15
N VAL A 721 21.02 15.95 -13.28
CA VAL A 721 22.23 16.63 -13.76
C VAL A 721 21.99 18.14 -13.78
N TYR A 722 22.66 18.87 -12.91
CA TYR A 722 22.57 20.32 -12.80
C TYR A 722 23.74 20.98 -13.54
N LEU A 723 23.46 21.73 -14.61
CA LEU A 723 24.45 22.52 -15.36
C LEU A 723 24.37 23.97 -14.91
N VAL A 724 25.24 24.36 -13.97
CA VAL A 724 25.11 25.60 -13.20
C VAL A 724 26.01 26.69 -13.77
N ASP A 725 25.39 27.81 -14.13
CA ASP A 725 26.06 28.98 -14.73
C ASP A 725 25.26 30.27 -14.38
N GLN A 726 25.07 30.53 -13.09
CA GLN A 726 24.17 31.58 -12.57
C GLN A 726 24.43 32.03 -11.10
N GLY A 727 23.99 33.25 -10.77
CA GLY A 727 24.15 33.83 -9.43
C GLY A 727 23.00 33.66 -8.42
N ALA A 728 21.91 32.94 -8.74
CA ALA A 728 20.77 32.76 -7.83
C ALA A 728 20.03 31.43 -8.06
N GLY A 729 19.83 30.62 -7.01
CA GLY A 729 19.09 29.35 -7.10
C GLY A 729 17.56 29.53 -7.19
N ALA A 730 16.83 28.48 -7.58
CA ALA A 730 15.36 28.50 -7.74
C ALA A 730 14.54 28.61 -6.42
N GLY A 731 15.19 29.05 -5.33
CA GLY A 731 14.60 29.22 -3.99
C GLY A 731 14.67 27.97 -3.11
N GLY A 732 14.37 28.13 -1.81
CA GLY A 732 14.55 27.09 -0.79
C GLY A 732 13.77 25.77 -1.03
N GLY A 733 12.65 25.83 -1.75
CA GLY A 733 11.89 24.64 -2.14
C GLY A 733 12.70 23.68 -3.02
N SER A 734 13.51 24.21 -3.93
CA SER A 734 14.35 23.41 -4.84
C SER A 734 15.47 22.67 -4.12
N PHE A 735 16.09 23.31 -3.11
CA PHE A 735 17.11 22.69 -2.26
C PHE A 735 16.50 21.59 -1.38
N LYS A 736 15.30 21.82 -0.83
CA LYS A 736 14.56 20.79 -0.09
C LYS A 736 14.28 19.58 -0.96
N SER A 737 13.78 19.78 -2.19
CA SER A 737 13.52 18.69 -3.13
C SER A 737 14.79 17.92 -3.49
N GLN A 738 15.90 18.63 -3.76
CA GLN A 738 17.20 18.02 -4.04
C GLN A 738 17.69 17.13 -2.90
N ALA A 739 17.64 17.62 -1.65
CA ALA A 739 18.03 16.86 -0.47
C ALA A 739 17.13 15.63 -0.23
N ILE A 740 15.81 15.76 -0.42
CA ILE A 740 14.87 14.63 -0.31
C ILE A 740 15.13 13.59 -1.41
N MET A 741 15.43 14.01 -2.64
CA MET A 741 15.76 13.11 -3.74
C MET A 741 17.07 12.36 -3.48
N SER A 742 18.12 13.02 -2.98
CA SER A 742 19.36 12.34 -2.56
C SER A 742 19.09 11.34 -1.42
N ALA A 743 18.31 11.70 -0.39
CA ALA A 743 17.90 10.78 0.67
C ALA A 743 17.13 9.55 0.13
N LYS A 744 16.35 9.75 -0.94
CA LYS A 744 15.65 8.71 -1.71
C LYS A 744 16.57 7.88 -2.63
N GLN A 745 17.89 8.09 -2.58
CA GLN A 745 18.90 7.45 -3.41
C GLN A 745 18.74 7.74 -4.91
N ILE A 746 18.22 8.94 -5.24
CA ILE A 746 18.18 9.45 -6.62
C ILE A 746 19.45 10.28 -6.83
N PRO A 747 20.39 9.85 -7.70
CA PRO A 747 21.69 10.51 -7.81
C PRO A 747 21.58 11.97 -8.22
N GLN A 748 22.34 12.84 -7.56
CA GLN A 748 22.42 14.27 -7.84
C GLN A 748 23.86 14.60 -8.29
N VAL A 749 24.01 15.13 -9.51
CA VAL A 749 25.32 15.49 -10.09
C VAL A 749 25.29 16.95 -10.54
N ALA A 750 26.29 17.74 -10.14
CA ALA A 750 26.42 19.13 -10.58
C ALA A 750 27.65 19.36 -11.45
N CYS A 751 27.53 20.30 -12.38
CA CYS A 751 28.64 20.83 -13.17
C CYS A 751 28.60 22.35 -13.12
N VAL A 752 29.56 22.96 -12.42
CA VAL A 752 29.72 24.40 -12.27
C VAL A 752 30.57 24.94 -13.42
N LEU A 753 29.89 25.61 -14.34
CA LEU A 753 30.43 26.09 -15.62
C LEU A 753 30.68 27.59 -15.60
N GLY A 754 30.16 28.31 -14.62
CA GLY A 754 30.36 29.73 -14.42
C GLY A 754 30.17 30.15 -12.97
N LYS A 755 29.78 31.41 -12.77
CA LYS A 755 29.48 31.92 -11.43
C LYS A 755 28.32 31.13 -10.84
N CYS A 756 28.46 30.69 -9.60
CA CYS A 756 27.49 29.93 -8.81
C CYS A 756 27.43 30.53 -7.41
N THR A 757 26.67 31.62 -7.26
CA THR A 757 26.76 32.49 -6.08
C THR A 757 25.47 32.50 -5.26
N GLY A 758 25.56 32.97 -4.01
CA GLY A 758 24.40 33.11 -3.14
C GLY A 758 23.69 31.77 -2.91
N GLY A 759 22.38 31.73 -3.14
CA GLY A 759 21.61 30.50 -3.03
C GLY A 759 22.03 29.41 -4.03
N ALA A 760 22.54 29.76 -5.22
CA ALA A 760 22.92 28.76 -6.22
C ALA A 760 24.12 27.92 -5.76
N ALA A 761 24.99 28.46 -4.89
CA ALA A 761 26.17 27.78 -4.36
C ALA A 761 25.82 26.48 -3.60
N TYR A 762 24.60 26.38 -3.08
CA TYR A 762 24.13 25.16 -2.42
C TYR A 762 23.79 24.03 -3.39
N ILE A 763 23.56 24.30 -4.68
CA ILE A 763 23.23 23.26 -5.67
C ILE A 763 24.36 22.23 -5.79
N PRO A 764 25.62 22.61 -6.09
CA PRO A 764 26.72 21.65 -6.13
C PRO A 764 27.02 21.06 -4.75
N ALA A 765 26.90 21.83 -3.67
CA ALA A 765 27.17 21.35 -2.31
C ALA A 765 26.14 20.30 -1.80
N LEU A 766 24.95 20.24 -2.40
CA LEU A 766 23.91 19.24 -2.10
C LEU A 766 23.92 18.07 -3.10
N CYS A 767 24.86 18.05 -4.06
CA CYS A 767 25.02 16.93 -4.97
C CYS A 767 25.90 15.83 -4.36
N ASP A 768 25.74 14.61 -4.87
CA ASP A 768 26.56 13.47 -4.46
C ASP A 768 27.98 13.59 -5.06
N GLU A 769 28.09 14.11 -6.29
CA GLU A 769 29.35 14.47 -6.92
C GLU A 769 29.20 15.75 -7.76
N SER A 770 30.25 16.55 -7.81
CA SER A 770 30.26 17.85 -8.47
C SER A 770 31.56 18.11 -9.24
N VAL A 771 31.42 18.79 -10.37
CA VAL A 771 32.52 19.15 -11.27
C VAL A 771 32.59 20.68 -11.39
N ILE A 772 33.78 21.27 -11.39
CA ILE A 772 33.99 22.71 -11.63
C ILE A 772 35.03 22.96 -12.72
N VAL A 773 34.74 23.88 -13.63
CA VAL A 773 35.65 24.27 -14.70
C VAL A 773 36.61 25.34 -14.22
N LYS A 774 37.91 25.10 -14.37
CA LYS A 774 38.97 26.04 -13.99
C LYS A 774 38.86 27.34 -14.79
N GLY A 775 39.09 28.47 -14.12
CA GLY A 775 39.03 29.81 -14.71
C GLY A 775 37.62 30.35 -14.98
N ASN A 776 36.65 29.49 -15.28
CA ASN A 776 35.26 29.88 -15.54
C ASN A 776 34.33 29.68 -14.33
N GLY A 777 34.42 28.53 -13.68
CA GLY A 777 33.57 28.15 -12.55
C GLY A 777 33.96 28.84 -11.25
N MET A 778 32.96 29.31 -10.51
CA MET A 778 33.14 29.93 -9.18
C MET A 778 31.98 29.55 -8.27
N VAL A 779 32.23 29.19 -7.01
CA VAL A 779 31.18 28.91 -6.00
C VAL A 779 31.42 29.76 -4.75
N TYR A 780 30.43 30.50 -4.26
CA TYR A 780 30.52 31.17 -2.95
C TYR A 780 29.15 31.67 -2.45
N ALA A 781 28.95 31.68 -1.13
CA ALA A 781 27.63 31.87 -0.52
C ALA A 781 27.15 33.33 -0.42
N GLY A 782 28.00 34.34 -0.64
CA GLY A 782 27.66 35.77 -0.47
C GLY A 782 28.51 36.72 -1.31
N ASP A 783 28.31 38.03 -1.20
CA ASP A 783 29.03 39.01 -2.03
C ASP A 783 30.53 39.07 -1.69
N ALA A 784 31.38 38.88 -2.71
CA ALA A 784 32.84 38.91 -2.62
C ALA A 784 33.43 40.29 -2.28
N ALA A 785 32.61 41.35 -2.24
CA ALA A 785 33.05 42.74 -2.16
C ALA A 785 33.66 43.16 -0.81
N GLY A 786 33.54 42.33 0.24
CA GLY A 786 33.94 42.69 1.60
C GLY A 786 35.43 42.54 1.94
N GLU A 787 36.17 41.69 1.24
CA GLU A 787 37.54 41.29 1.66
C GLU A 787 38.66 41.65 0.69
N GLY A 788 38.35 42.18 -0.51
CA GLY A 788 39.37 42.54 -1.52
C GLY A 788 40.15 41.35 -2.08
N ALA A 789 39.66 40.12 -1.86
CA ALA A 789 40.22 38.89 -2.42
C ALA A 789 39.81 38.73 -3.89
N ASP A 790 40.69 38.11 -4.69
CA ASP A 790 40.37 37.73 -6.07
C ASP A 790 39.21 36.71 -6.12
N GLU A 791 38.31 36.81 -7.11
CA GLU A 791 37.14 35.92 -7.19
C GLU A 791 37.53 34.44 -7.34
N GLN A 792 38.68 34.13 -7.96
CA GLN A 792 39.19 32.75 -8.08
C GLN A 792 39.82 32.27 -6.76
N ASP A 793 40.45 33.14 -5.99
CA ASP A 793 40.95 32.80 -4.66
C ASP A 793 39.80 32.54 -3.67
N LEU A 794 38.70 33.30 -3.80
CA LEU A 794 37.53 33.18 -2.94
C LEU A 794 36.65 31.96 -3.24
N GLY A 795 36.50 31.58 -4.51
CA GLY A 795 35.53 30.56 -4.91
C GLY A 795 35.89 29.77 -6.17
N GLY A 796 37.13 29.87 -6.65
CA GLY A 796 37.56 29.21 -7.87
C GLY A 796 37.75 27.70 -7.73
N ALA A 797 37.91 27.03 -8.88
CA ALA A 797 38.10 25.59 -8.98
C ALA A 797 39.20 25.05 -8.05
N ALA A 798 40.40 25.64 -8.12
CA ALA A 798 41.54 25.17 -7.34
C ALA A 798 41.31 25.28 -5.84
N MET A 799 40.64 26.34 -5.36
CA MET A 799 40.34 26.51 -3.95
C MET A 799 39.35 25.42 -3.48
N HIS A 800 38.25 25.21 -4.19
CA HIS A 800 37.25 24.24 -3.77
C HIS A 800 37.71 22.78 -3.84
N THR A 801 38.55 22.43 -4.82
CA THR A 801 39.02 21.05 -4.98
C THR A 801 40.27 20.72 -4.18
N SER A 802 40.95 21.71 -3.57
CA SER A 802 42.17 21.49 -2.77
C SER A 802 42.14 21.99 -1.33
N LYS A 803 41.24 22.93 -1.01
CA LYS A 803 41.13 23.54 0.33
C LYS A 803 39.79 23.25 0.99
N SER A 804 38.69 23.65 0.36
CA SER A 804 37.38 23.59 1.02
C SER A 804 36.68 22.24 0.90
N GLY A 805 36.97 21.47 -0.15
CA GLY A 805 36.28 20.20 -0.44
C GLY A 805 34.81 20.37 -0.85
N VAL A 806 34.40 21.55 -1.30
CA VAL A 806 33.00 21.79 -1.76
C VAL A 806 32.76 21.20 -3.15
N ILE A 807 33.83 21.10 -3.96
CA ILE A 807 33.77 20.47 -5.27
C ILE A 807 34.73 19.29 -5.33
N ASP A 808 34.28 18.21 -5.92
CA ASP A 808 35.00 16.92 -5.98
C ASP A 808 35.99 16.87 -7.13
N HIS A 809 35.60 17.40 -8.30
CA HIS A 809 36.35 17.25 -9.54
C HIS A 809 36.69 18.58 -10.20
N LEU A 810 37.97 18.80 -10.47
CA LEU A 810 38.45 19.90 -11.33
C LEU A 810 38.45 19.45 -12.79
N ALA A 811 37.99 20.32 -13.69
CA ALA A 811 38.12 20.19 -15.14
C ALA A 811 38.85 21.40 -15.73
N GLU A 812 39.76 21.17 -16.69
CA GLU A 812 40.50 22.25 -17.35
C GLU A 812 39.66 22.94 -18.44
N THR A 813 38.71 22.24 -19.07
CA THR A 813 37.78 22.80 -20.08
C THR A 813 36.34 22.35 -19.85
N GLU A 814 35.37 22.99 -20.52
CA GLU A 814 33.96 22.57 -20.46
C GLU A 814 33.77 21.17 -21.09
N GLU A 815 34.50 20.83 -22.15
CA GLU A 815 34.44 19.49 -22.78
C GLU A 815 34.92 18.40 -21.83
N GLU A 816 36.02 18.65 -21.10
CA GLU A 816 36.49 17.74 -20.06
C GLU A 816 35.44 17.61 -18.94
N ALA A 817 34.79 18.71 -18.56
CA ALA A 817 33.74 18.69 -17.55
C ALA A 817 32.53 17.84 -17.99
N MET A 818 32.08 17.96 -19.24
CA MET A 818 31.00 17.11 -19.78
C MET A 818 31.41 15.63 -19.79
N LEU A 819 32.67 15.32 -20.11
CA LEU A 819 33.20 13.96 -20.05
C LEU A 819 33.21 13.41 -18.61
N LYS A 820 33.58 14.24 -17.62
CA LYS A 820 33.54 13.87 -16.19
C LYS A 820 32.12 13.62 -15.72
N VAL A 821 31.16 14.49 -16.08
CA VAL A 821 29.73 14.26 -15.78
C VAL A 821 29.28 12.91 -16.37
N ARG A 822 29.64 12.62 -17.63
CA ARG A 822 29.40 11.30 -18.25
C ARG A 822 30.01 10.16 -17.44
N THR A 823 31.26 10.32 -17.03
CA THR A 823 32.02 9.31 -16.28
C THR A 823 31.39 9.03 -14.91
N ILE A 824 30.99 10.07 -14.18
CA ILE A 824 30.26 9.97 -12.90
C ILE A 824 28.98 9.16 -13.10
N LEU A 825 28.17 9.52 -14.09
CA LEU A 825 26.93 8.80 -14.42
C LEU A 825 27.18 7.34 -14.83
N GLY A 826 28.32 7.07 -15.47
CA GLY A 826 28.78 5.72 -15.83
C GLY A 826 29.20 4.87 -14.63
N HIS A 827 29.63 5.47 -13.52
CA HIS A 827 30.02 4.78 -12.28
C HIS A 827 28.86 4.54 -11.31
N LEU A 828 27.70 5.17 -11.52
CA LEU A 828 26.52 4.91 -10.70
C LEU A 828 26.20 3.41 -10.67
N ALA A 829 26.03 2.87 -9.46
CA ALA A 829 25.76 1.46 -9.22
C ALA A 829 24.66 0.91 -10.13
N GLY A 830 24.79 -0.40 -10.43
CA GLY A 830 24.06 -1.14 -11.47
C GLY A 830 22.65 -0.61 -11.76
N ARG A 831 22.36 -0.40 -13.05
CA ARG A 831 21.03 0.03 -13.50
C ARG A 831 19.99 -0.86 -12.85
N ARG A 832 19.05 -0.26 -12.11
CA ARG A 832 17.87 -1.00 -11.67
C ARG A 832 17.17 -1.48 -12.94
N PRO A 833 16.80 -2.77 -13.02
CA PRO A 833 15.92 -3.22 -14.08
C PRO A 833 14.68 -2.34 -14.08
N LYS A 834 14.25 -1.90 -15.26
CA LYS A 834 12.96 -1.23 -15.39
C LYS A 834 11.87 -2.15 -14.88
N ALA A 835 10.83 -1.58 -14.28
CA ALA A 835 9.62 -2.32 -13.98
C ALA A 835 9.13 -3.02 -15.25
N GLU A 836 8.91 -4.33 -15.17
CA GLU A 836 8.40 -5.10 -16.31
C GLU A 836 6.90 -4.94 -16.41
N LEU A 837 6.42 -4.55 -17.60
CA LEU A 837 4.99 -4.58 -17.90
C LEU A 837 4.60 -5.95 -18.45
N PHE A 838 3.61 -6.58 -17.85
CA PHE A 838 3.08 -7.82 -18.38
C PHE A 838 2.46 -7.59 -19.76
N GLY A 839 2.81 -8.43 -20.73
CA GLY A 839 2.26 -8.36 -22.09
C GLY A 839 2.95 -7.36 -23.01
N MET A 840 4.21 -6.97 -22.73
CA MET A 840 5.05 -6.31 -23.73
C MET A 840 5.22 -7.18 -24.98
N VAL A 841 5.23 -6.53 -26.14
CA VAL A 841 5.37 -7.17 -27.46
C VAL A 841 6.47 -6.47 -28.26
N GLU A 842 6.89 -7.07 -29.37
CA GLU A 842 7.79 -6.39 -30.30
C GLU A 842 7.08 -5.16 -30.90
N PRO A 843 7.75 -3.98 -30.92
CA PRO A 843 7.17 -2.78 -31.50
C PRO A 843 6.80 -2.95 -32.97
N GLU A 844 5.63 -2.44 -33.36
CA GLU A 844 5.20 -2.36 -34.75
C GLU A 844 4.74 -0.93 -35.07
N GLU A 845 5.11 -0.41 -36.25
CA GLU A 845 4.60 0.88 -36.72
C GLU A 845 3.07 0.87 -36.89
N PRO A 846 2.38 2.01 -36.71
CA PRO A 846 0.96 2.14 -37.05
C PRO A 846 0.71 1.82 -38.54
N LEU A 847 -0.44 1.22 -38.84
CA LEU A 847 -0.83 0.90 -40.23
C LEU A 847 -1.10 2.16 -41.08
N TYR A 848 -1.54 3.24 -40.44
CA TYR A 848 -1.84 4.51 -41.11
C TYR A 848 -0.77 5.56 -40.82
N ASP A 849 -0.50 6.38 -41.82
CA ASP A 849 0.51 7.43 -41.78
C ASP A 849 0.17 8.50 -40.71
N PRO A 850 1.05 8.75 -39.73
CA PRO A 850 0.89 9.82 -38.75
C PRO A 850 0.71 11.22 -39.36
N GLU A 851 1.19 11.49 -40.58
CA GLU A 851 0.96 12.77 -41.28
C GLU A 851 -0.54 13.07 -41.47
N GLU A 852 -1.39 12.05 -41.52
CA GLU A 852 -2.84 12.23 -41.66
C GLU A 852 -3.49 12.91 -40.45
N LEU A 853 -2.85 12.89 -39.28
CA LEU A 853 -3.34 13.58 -38.07
C LEU A 853 -3.61 15.07 -38.34
N LEU A 854 -2.77 15.71 -39.16
CA LEU A 854 -2.89 17.11 -39.53
C LEU A 854 -4.10 17.39 -40.44
N GLY A 855 -4.57 16.41 -41.21
CA GLY A 855 -5.79 16.54 -42.02
C GLY A 855 -7.06 16.07 -41.28
N ILE A 856 -6.93 15.26 -40.23
CA ILE A 856 -8.04 14.85 -39.37
C ILE A 856 -8.49 16.03 -38.48
N LEU A 857 -7.53 16.73 -37.88
CA LEU A 857 -7.78 17.73 -36.86
C LEU A 857 -8.45 19.00 -37.44
N PRO A 858 -9.63 19.40 -36.94
CA PRO A 858 -10.32 20.59 -37.44
C PRO A 858 -9.65 21.89 -36.96
N GLU A 859 -9.81 22.94 -37.77
CA GLU A 859 -9.37 24.31 -37.47
C GLU A 859 -10.11 24.94 -36.28
N ASP A 860 -11.39 24.60 -36.10
CA ASP A 860 -12.19 24.99 -34.95
C ASP A 860 -12.38 23.78 -34.02
N THR A 861 -11.96 23.94 -32.76
CA THR A 861 -12.09 22.93 -31.69
C THR A 861 -13.55 22.58 -31.38
N LYS A 862 -14.53 23.37 -31.82
CA LYS A 862 -15.96 23.07 -31.69
C LYS A 862 -16.42 21.99 -32.68
N ILE A 863 -15.68 21.75 -33.75
CA ILE A 863 -16.02 20.75 -34.76
C ILE A 863 -15.57 19.37 -34.22
N PRO A 864 -16.48 18.39 -34.12
CA PRO A 864 -16.12 17.07 -33.63
C PRO A 864 -15.29 16.29 -34.67
N PHE A 865 -14.41 15.42 -34.16
CA PHE A 865 -13.70 14.39 -34.93
C PHE A 865 -13.67 13.10 -34.11
N ASP A 866 -13.47 11.95 -34.76
CA ASP A 866 -13.40 10.66 -34.07
C ASP A 866 -11.98 10.39 -33.58
N VAL A 867 -11.80 10.30 -32.26
CA VAL A 867 -10.52 10.00 -31.61
C VAL A 867 -9.95 8.65 -32.02
N ARG A 868 -10.77 7.71 -32.52
CA ARG A 868 -10.28 6.44 -33.07
C ARG A 868 -9.35 6.65 -34.26
N GLU A 869 -9.55 7.71 -35.04
CA GLU A 869 -8.65 8.04 -36.13
C GLU A 869 -7.28 8.47 -35.61
N VAL A 870 -7.21 9.13 -34.46
CA VAL A 870 -5.95 9.46 -33.77
C VAL A 870 -5.30 8.20 -33.20
N VAL A 871 -6.06 7.38 -32.47
CA VAL A 871 -5.58 6.10 -31.90
C VAL A 871 -4.93 5.24 -32.99
N ALA A 872 -5.57 5.13 -34.15
CA ALA A 872 -5.06 4.34 -35.27
C ALA A 872 -3.70 4.82 -35.82
N ARG A 873 -3.27 6.07 -35.60
CA ARG A 873 -1.97 6.59 -36.05
C ARG A 873 -0.90 6.59 -34.94
N ILE A 874 -1.25 6.20 -33.72
CA ILE A 874 -0.31 6.21 -32.59
C ILE A 874 -0.05 4.82 -32.00
N VAL A 875 -0.95 3.85 -32.19
CA VAL A 875 -0.81 2.49 -31.65
C VAL A 875 -0.25 1.49 -32.66
N ASP A 876 0.40 0.45 -32.15
CA ASP A 876 1.10 -0.57 -32.93
C ASP A 876 0.17 -1.32 -33.88
N GLY A 877 0.54 -1.37 -35.17
CA GLY A 877 -0.27 -2.00 -36.22
C GLY A 877 -1.70 -1.45 -36.34
N SER A 878 -1.98 -0.27 -35.76
CA SER A 878 -3.31 0.30 -35.60
C SER A 878 -4.32 -0.65 -34.92
N ARG A 879 -3.84 -1.57 -34.07
CA ARG A 879 -4.67 -2.53 -33.33
C ARG A 879 -5.22 -1.90 -32.05
N PHE A 880 -6.52 -2.06 -31.84
CA PHE A 880 -7.20 -1.49 -30.70
C PHE A 880 -8.35 -2.39 -30.25
N HIS A 881 -8.21 -2.95 -29.05
CA HIS A 881 -9.29 -3.68 -28.41
C HIS A 881 -10.19 -2.69 -27.66
N GLU A 882 -11.22 -2.21 -28.34
CA GLU A 882 -12.16 -1.25 -27.77
C GLU A 882 -13.05 -1.89 -26.68
N PHE A 883 -13.01 -1.31 -25.48
CA PHE A 883 -13.82 -1.69 -24.33
C PHE A 883 -15.20 -1.01 -24.41
N LYS A 884 -16.27 -1.82 -24.38
CA LYS A 884 -17.68 -1.37 -24.40
C LYS A 884 -17.96 -0.31 -25.48
N PRO A 885 -17.73 -0.60 -26.78
CA PRO A 885 -17.90 0.39 -27.86
C PRO A 885 -19.33 0.95 -27.99
N ARG A 886 -20.35 0.19 -27.53
CA ARG A 886 -21.77 0.55 -27.62
C ARG A 886 -22.36 1.21 -26.36
N TYR A 887 -21.57 1.42 -25.31
CA TYR A 887 -22.01 2.04 -24.05
C TYR A 887 -21.11 3.24 -23.74
N GLY A 888 -21.69 4.37 -23.32
CA GLY A 888 -20.93 5.61 -23.10
C GLY A 888 -20.07 6.00 -24.31
N ALA A 889 -20.65 5.99 -25.51
CA ALA A 889 -19.91 6.06 -26.78
C ALA A 889 -19.17 7.39 -27.03
N THR A 890 -19.47 8.43 -26.25
CA THR A 890 -18.74 9.71 -26.29
C THR A 890 -17.36 9.63 -25.64
N LEU A 891 -17.07 8.55 -24.90
CA LEU A 891 -15.74 8.22 -24.41
C LEU A 891 -15.31 6.83 -24.93
N VAL A 892 -14.28 6.84 -25.77
CA VAL A 892 -13.61 5.65 -26.28
C VAL A 892 -12.64 5.16 -25.22
N CYS A 893 -12.75 3.88 -24.84
CA CYS A 893 -11.81 3.24 -23.93
C CYS A 893 -11.32 1.95 -24.58
N GLY A 894 -10.06 1.57 -24.43
CA GLY A 894 -9.59 0.30 -24.97
C GLY A 894 -8.10 0.04 -24.75
N PHE A 895 -7.70 -1.20 -24.99
CA PHE A 895 -6.32 -1.66 -24.83
C PHE A 895 -5.58 -1.65 -26.17
N ALA A 896 -4.32 -1.26 -26.13
CA ALA A 896 -3.42 -1.23 -27.29
C ALA A 896 -1.97 -1.42 -26.86
N HIS A 897 -1.07 -1.38 -27.84
CA HIS A 897 0.36 -1.22 -27.60
C HIS A 897 0.87 0.05 -28.25
N ILE A 898 1.81 0.73 -27.60
CA ILE A 898 2.57 1.86 -28.15
C ILE A 898 4.04 1.51 -27.99
N ASP A 899 4.73 1.32 -29.10
CA ASP A 899 6.15 0.93 -29.13
C ASP A 899 6.42 -0.34 -28.30
N GLY A 900 5.55 -1.34 -28.45
CA GLY A 900 5.61 -2.58 -27.68
C GLY A 900 5.10 -2.50 -26.24
N TYR A 901 4.86 -1.31 -25.68
CA TYR A 901 4.32 -1.16 -24.32
C TYR A 901 2.80 -1.31 -24.29
N PRO A 902 2.23 -2.17 -23.43
CA PRO A 902 0.79 -2.27 -23.26
C PRO A 902 0.24 -0.98 -22.63
N VAL A 903 -0.85 -0.45 -23.17
CA VAL A 903 -1.50 0.79 -22.70
C VAL A 903 -3.02 0.66 -22.67
N GLY A 904 -3.64 1.33 -21.71
CA GLY A 904 -5.07 1.59 -21.67
C GLY A 904 -5.33 3.02 -22.13
N ILE A 905 -6.12 3.21 -23.19
CA ILE A 905 -6.38 4.53 -23.78
C ILE A 905 -7.81 4.97 -23.46
N LEU A 906 -7.98 6.21 -23.01
CA LEU A 906 -9.27 6.91 -22.90
C LEU A 906 -9.25 8.13 -23.82
N GLY A 907 -10.23 8.25 -24.72
CA GLY A 907 -10.29 9.36 -25.68
C GLY A 907 -11.72 9.90 -25.86
N ASN A 908 -11.86 11.22 -25.93
CA ASN A 908 -13.17 11.86 -26.05
C ASN A 908 -13.62 12.06 -27.51
N ASN A 909 -14.88 11.75 -27.79
CA ASN A 909 -15.61 12.15 -29.00
C ASN A 909 -16.70 13.21 -28.71
N GLY A 910 -16.75 13.73 -27.48
CA GLY A 910 -17.74 14.71 -27.05
C GLY A 910 -17.81 14.83 -25.53
N MET A 911 -18.92 15.40 -25.03
CA MET A 911 -19.19 15.58 -23.61
C MET A 911 -19.26 14.26 -22.83
N LEU A 912 -18.97 14.31 -21.53
CA LEU A 912 -19.15 13.19 -20.62
C LEU A 912 -20.61 13.10 -20.14
N PHE A 913 -21.19 11.92 -20.30
CA PHE A 913 -22.48 11.51 -19.73
C PHE A 913 -22.24 10.53 -18.56
N SER A 914 -23.25 10.28 -17.74
CA SER A 914 -23.19 9.31 -16.64
C SER A 914 -22.67 7.94 -17.09
N GLU A 915 -23.16 7.43 -18.23
CA GLU A 915 -22.75 6.14 -18.79
C GLU A 915 -21.26 6.15 -19.18
N SER A 916 -20.78 7.28 -19.70
CA SER A 916 -19.38 7.46 -20.09
C SER A 916 -18.47 7.53 -18.87
N ALA A 917 -18.91 8.19 -17.81
CA ALA A 917 -18.17 8.27 -16.54
C ALA A 917 -18.09 6.90 -15.83
N ILE A 918 -19.20 6.15 -15.79
CA ILE A 918 -19.21 4.79 -15.23
C ILE A 918 -18.34 3.85 -16.07
N LYS A 919 -18.38 3.96 -17.41
CA LYS A 919 -17.51 3.21 -18.31
C LYS A 919 -16.03 3.50 -18.04
N ALA A 920 -15.67 4.78 -17.93
CA ALA A 920 -14.31 5.22 -17.62
C ALA A 920 -13.84 4.67 -16.28
N THR A 921 -14.68 4.81 -15.24
CA THR A 921 -14.41 4.32 -13.88
C THR A 921 -14.00 2.84 -13.91
N HIS A 922 -14.83 2.00 -14.53
CA HIS A 922 -14.56 0.58 -14.66
C HIS A 922 -13.29 0.31 -15.49
N PHE A 923 -13.11 0.99 -16.61
CA PHE A 923 -11.92 0.78 -17.45
C PHE A 923 -10.61 1.16 -16.74
N VAL A 924 -10.59 2.29 -16.04
CA VAL A 924 -9.45 2.75 -15.24
C VAL A 924 -9.14 1.76 -14.12
N GLN A 925 -10.15 1.21 -13.45
CA GLN A 925 -9.97 0.17 -12.43
C GLN A 925 -9.36 -1.12 -13.01
N ILE A 926 -9.80 -1.56 -14.19
CA ILE A 926 -9.20 -2.73 -14.86
C ILE A 926 -7.73 -2.47 -15.19
N CYS A 927 -7.40 -1.28 -15.71
CA CYS A 927 -6.01 -0.93 -16.01
C CYS A 927 -5.16 -0.89 -14.74
N GLY A 928 -5.71 -0.34 -13.65
CA GLY A 928 -5.10 -0.36 -12.32
C GLY A 928 -4.79 -1.77 -11.83
N GLN A 929 -5.79 -2.66 -11.86
CA GLN A 929 -5.63 -4.06 -11.44
C GLN A 929 -4.61 -4.83 -12.28
N ARG A 930 -4.49 -4.49 -13.57
CA ARG A 930 -3.56 -5.17 -14.50
C ARG A 930 -2.18 -4.53 -14.57
N GLY A 931 -1.93 -3.43 -13.85
CA GLY A 931 -0.68 -2.69 -13.93
C GLY A 931 -0.44 -2.05 -15.31
N ILE A 932 -1.50 -1.73 -16.07
CA ILE A 932 -1.39 -1.16 -17.42
C ILE A 932 -1.40 0.36 -17.34
N PRO A 933 -0.36 1.07 -17.85
CA PRO A 933 -0.33 2.52 -17.91
C PRO A 933 -1.50 3.12 -18.70
N LEU A 934 -1.94 4.31 -18.30
CA LEU A 934 -3.10 4.98 -18.88
C LEU A 934 -2.71 6.20 -19.75
N VAL A 935 -3.32 6.30 -20.93
CA VAL A 935 -3.18 7.43 -21.84
C VAL A 935 -4.54 8.12 -22.01
N PHE A 936 -4.59 9.42 -21.70
CA PHE A 936 -5.79 10.26 -21.82
C PHE A 936 -5.63 11.19 -23.03
N LEU A 937 -6.54 11.05 -24.00
CA LEU A 937 -6.61 11.87 -25.21
C LEU A 937 -7.76 12.87 -25.08
N HIS A 938 -7.45 14.13 -24.73
CA HIS A 938 -8.46 15.12 -24.41
C HIS A 938 -9.03 15.76 -25.67
N ASN A 939 -10.35 15.67 -25.78
CA ASN A 939 -11.17 16.48 -26.67
C ASN A 939 -12.55 16.70 -26.00
N ILE A 940 -12.53 17.40 -24.88
CA ILE A 940 -13.62 17.45 -23.91
C ILE A 940 -14.04 18.89 -23.58
N THR A 941 -15.34 19.15 -23.69
CA THR A 941 -15.96 20.43 -23.33
C THR A 941 -16.55 20.44 -21.92
N GLY A 942 -16.68 19.27 -21.29
CA GLY A 942 -17.18 19.10 -19.93
C GLY A 942 -18.16 17.93 -19.79
N PHE A 943 -18.81 17.86 -18.64
CA PHE A 943 -19.98 16.99 -18.43
C PHE A 943 -21.23 17.64 -19.04
N ILE A 944 -22.18 16.81 -19.50
CA ILE A 944 -23.49 17.33 -19.89
C ILE A 944 -24.20 17.95 -18.69
N ILE A 945 -24.92 19.04 -18.90
CA ILE A 945 -25.69 19.74 -17.86
C ILE A 945 -27.16 19.72 -18.25
N GLY A 946 -28.03 19.37 -17.31
CA GLY A 946 -29.48 19.43 -17.51
C GLY A 946 -30.23 18.80 -16.34
N THR A 947 -31.48 19.22 -16.14
CA THR A 947 -32.30 18.78 -15.00
C THR A 947 -32.43 17.26 -14.93
N GLU A 948 -32.61 16.60 -16.08
CA GLU A 948 -32.73 15.14 -16.13
C GLU A 948 -31.41 14.43 -15.78
N TYR A 949 -30.28 14.93 -16.28
CA TYR A 949 -28.95 14.35 -16.00
C TYR A 949 -28.55 14.52 -14.52
N GLU A 950 -28.86 15.67 -13.92
CA GLU A 950 -28.62 15.90 -12.48
C GLU A 950 -29.51 15.00 -11.62
N ARG A 951 -30.80 14.85 -11.97
CA ARG A 951 -31.70 13.90 -11.29
C ARG A 951 -31.22 12.45 -11.45
N GLY A 952 -30.63 12.11 -12.59
CA GLY A 952 -29.98 10.82 -12.84
C GLY A 952 -28.69 10.60 -12.07
N GLY A 953 -28.16 11.63 -11.39
CA GLY A 953 -26.95 11.52 -10.57
C GLY A 953 -25.64 11.67 -11.34
N ILE A 954 -25.61 12.42 -12.45
CA ILE A 954 -24.36 12.61 -13.21
C ILE A 954 -23.18 13.10 -12.36
N THR A 955 -23.45 13.94 -11.36
CA THR A 955 -22.42 14.41 -10.43
C THR A 955 -21.81 13.27 -9.61
N LYS A 956 -22.61 12.29 -9.14
CA LYS A 956 -22.07 11.12 -8.43
C LYS A 956 -21.28 10.20 -9.37
N ASP A 957 -21.72 10.05 -10.61
CA ASP A 957 -21.02 9.22 -11.59
C ASP A 957 -19.70 9.86 -12.07
N GLY A 958 -19.68 11.18 -12.24
CA GLY A 958 -18.45 11.95 -12.46
C GLY A 958 -17.49 11.84 -11.29
N ALA A 959 -17.98 11.88 -10.04
CA ALA A 959 -17.17 11.68 -8.84
C ALA A 959 -16.53 10.28 -8.79
N LYS A 960 -17.21 9.23 -9.28
CA LYS A 960 -16.62 7.90 -9.42
C LYS A 960 -15.44 7.92 -10.40
N MET A 961 -15.61 8.54 -11.57
CA MET A 961 -14.53 8.64 -12.57
C MET A 961 -13.33 9.40 -12.02
N ILE A 962 -13.57 10.55 -11.37
CA ILE A 962 -12.52 11.35 -10.73
C ILE A 962 -11.79 10.52 -9.67
N THR A 963 -12.52 9.82 -8.81
CA THR A 963 -11.93 8.94 -7.78
C THR A 963 -11.06 7.85 -8.40
N ALA A 964 -11.54 7.20 -9.47
CA ALA A 964 -10.77 6.17 -10.16
C ALA A 964 -9.47 6.74 -10.75
N VAL A 965 -9.53 7.89 -11.41
CA VAL A 965 -8.38 8.54 -12.04
C VAL A 965 -7.37 9.04 -11.00
N SER A 966 -7.83 9.58 -9.87
CA SER A 966 -6.98 10.04 -8.79
C SER A 966 -6.23 8.90 -8.10
N CYS A 967 -6.89 7.76 -7.89
CA CYS A 967 -6.37 6.69 -7.04
C CYS A 967 -5.72 5.53 -7.80
N VAL A 968 -5.80 5.48 -9.13
CA VAL A 968 -5.28 4.34 -9.91
C VAL A 968 -3.75 4.22 -9.74
N PRO A 969 -3.23 3.03 -9.35
CA PRO A 969 -1.80 2.80 -9.07
C PRO A 969 -0.90 2.65 -10.31
N VAL A 970 -1.22 3.31 -11.42
CA VAL A 970 -0.45 3.17 -12.68
C VAL A 970 -0.02 4.52 -13.22
N PRO A 971 1.08 4.60 -13.99
CA PRO A 971 1.48 5.83 -14.66
C PRO A 971 0.38 6.35 -15.59
N LYS A 972 0.13 7.66 -15.54
CA LYS A 972 -0.88 8.35 -16.36
C LYS A 972 -0.22 9.40 -17.25
N PHE A 973 -0.62 9.45 -18.51
CA PHE A 973 -0.12 10.37 -19.53
C PHE A 973 -1.27 11.08 -20.22
N CYS A 974 -1.12 12.38 -20.48
CA CYS A 974 -2.18 13.18 -21.07
C CYS A 974 -1.71 13.86 -22.36
N VAL A 975 -2.55 13.83 -23.40
CA VAL A 975 -2.35 14.57 -24.64
C VAL A 975 -3.62 15.35 -24.94
N VAL A 976 -3.52 16.68 -24.93
CA VAL A 976 -4.64 17.55 -25.27
C VAL A 976 -4.65 17.81 -26.76
N LEU A 977 -5.62 17.20 -27.44
CA LEU A 977 -5.72 17.22 -28.91
C LEU A 977 -6.44 18.46 -29.43
N ALA A 978 -7.44 18.93 -28.68
CA ALA A 978 -8.28 20.06 -29.04
C ALA A 978 -8.79 20.75 -27.75
N GLY A 979 -10.08 20.69 -27.45
CA GLY A 979 -10.64 21.30 -26.23
C GLY A 979 -10.39 20.48 -24.97
N SER A 980 -10.11 21.15 -23.85
CA SER A 980 -10.10 20.53 -22.52
C SER A 980 -10.61 21.54 -21.49
N HIS A 981 -11.90 21.46 -21.17
CA HIS A 981 -12.59 22.48 -20.38
C HIS A 981 -13.27 21.95 -19.11
N GLY A 982 -13.26 22.79 -18.06
CA GLY A 982 -14.05 22.63 -16.84
C GLY A 982 -13.89 21.27 -16.16
N ALA A 983 -15.01 20.71 -15.67
CA ALA A 983 -15.00 19.42 -14.97
C ALA A 983 -14.56 18.24 -15.86
N GLY A 984 -14.61 18.39 -17.18
CA GLY A 984 -14.08 17.39 -18.11
C GLY A 984 -12.56 17.24 -18.03
N ASN A 985 -11.84 18.35 -17.81
CA ASN A 985 -10.39 18.32 -17.59
C ASN A 985 -10.04 17.51 -16.32
N TYR A 986 -10.86 17.61 -15.27
CA TYR A 986 -10.67 16.88 -14.02
C TYR A 986 -10.79 15.37 -14.24
N ALA A 987 -11.88 14.96 -14.88
CA ALA A 987 -12.18 13.56 -15.13
C ALA A 987 -11.17 12.91 -16.09
N MET A 988 -10.56 13.67 -17.00
CA MET A 988 -9.58 13.17 -17.96
C MET A 988 -8.13 13.25 -17.45
N ASN A 989 -7.89 13.35 -16.14
CA ASN A 989 -6.54 13.42 -15.55
C ASN A 989 -5.75 14.68 -15.95
N GLY A 990 -6.39 15.85 -15.93
CA GLY A 990 -5.69 17.12 -16.16
C GLY A 990 -4.51 17.35 -15.20
N PRO A 991 -3.70 18.40 -15.41
CA PRO A 991 -2.43 18.62 -14.70
C PRO A 991 -2.49 18.54 -13.16
N ALA A 992 -3.62 18.91 -12.55
CA ALA A 992 -3.82 18.85 -11.10
C ALA A 992 -3.97 17.42 -10.53
N TYR A 993 -3.99 16.38 -11.37
CA TYR A 993 -4.15 14.97 -11.00
C TYR A 993 -2.85 14.17 -11.16
N ASP A 994 -1.72 14.89 -11.15
CA ASP A 994 -0.35 14.37 -11.18
C ASP A 994 -0.06 13.34 -12.30
N PRO A 995 -0.40 13.63 -13.58
CA PRO A 995 0.14 12.85 -14.69
C PRO A 995 1.67 12.87 -14.68
N ARG A 996 2.29 11.80 -15.18
CA ARG A 996 3.73 11.78 -15.45
C ARG A 996 4.10 12.87 -16.44
N PHE A 997 3.30 13.01 -17.49
CA PHE A 997 3.43 14.08 -18.47
C PHE A 997 2.07 14.53 -19.03
N THR A 998 1.94 15.83 -19.29
CA THR A 998 0.84 16.44 -20.05
C THR A 998 1.39 17.20 -21.25
N TRP A 999 1.02 16.80 -22.46
CA TRP A 999 1.40 17.50 -23.69
C TRP A 999 0.20 18.10 -24.40
N LEU A 1000 0.43 19.18 -25.13
CA LEU A 1000 -0.60 19.86 -25.92
C LEU A 1000 -0.26 19.80 -27.40
N TRP A 1001 -1.28 19.69 -28.24
CA TRP A 1001 -1.15 20.01 -29.67
C TRP A 1001 -1.24 21.53 -29.89
N PRO A 1002 -0.69 22.07 -31.00
CA PRO A 1002 -0.59 23.52 -31.21
C PRO A 1002 -1.94 24.25 -31.23
N ASN A 1003 -2.99 23.59 -31.68
CA ASN A 1003 -4.37 24.09 -31.77
C ASN A 1003 -5.17 23.88 -30.47
N ALA A 1004 -4.60 23.23 -29.45
CA ALA A 1004 -5.32 22.86 -28.24
C ALA A 1004 -5.76 24.10 -27.44
N LYS A 1005 -6.91 23.98 -26.77
CA LYS A 1005 -7.48 25.01 -25.91
C LYS A 1005 -7.82 24.44 -24.53
N ILE A 1006 -7.29 25.06 -23.48
CA ILE A 1006 -7.51 24.67 -22.08
C ILE A 1006 -8.03 25.84 -21.26
N SER A 1007 -9.14 25.64 -20.54
CA SER A 1007 -9.70 26.69 -19.69
C SER A 1007 -10.68 26.14 -18.64
N VAL A 1008 -11.00 26.95 -17.62
CA VAL A 1008 -12.02 26.60 -16.62
C VAL A 1008 -13.41 26.49 -17.25
N MET A 1009 -13.72 27.34 -18.23
CA MET A 1009 -14.95 27.30 -19.02
C MET A 1009 -14.73 27.96 -20.39
N GLY A 1010 -15.63 27.74 -21.35
CA GLY A 1010 -15.57 28.39 -22.66
C GLY A 1010 -15.81 29.91 -22.55
N GLY A 1011 -15.15 30.69 -23.41
CA GLY A 1011 -15.27 32.16 -23.38
C GLY A 1011 -16.70 32.69 -23.53
N GLU A 1012 -17.48 32.08 -24.43
CA GLU A 1012 -18.90 32.42 -24.62
C GLU A 1012 -19.74 32.14 -23.36
N GLN A 1013 -19.44 31.04 -22.67
CA GLN A 1013 -20.14 30.66 -21.43
C GLN A 1013 -19.82 31.65 -20.31
N ALA A 1014 -18.54 32.02 -20.15
CA ALA A 1014 -18.11 33.02 -19.18
C ALA A 1014 -18.78 34.37 -19.42
N ALA A 1015 -18.79 34.82 -20.67
CA ALA A 1015 -19.43 36.07 -21.08
C ALA A 1015 -20.95 36.04 -20.83
N GLY A 1016 -21.60 34.90 -21.09
CA GLY A 1016 -23.01 34.67 -20.77
C GLY A 1016 -23.33 34.79 -19.28
N VAL A 1017 -22.50 34.22 -18.39
CA VAL A 1017 -22.70 34.30 -16.93
C VAL A 1017 -22.54 35.74 -16.44
N ILE A 1018 -21.51 36.45 -16.89
CA ILE A 1018 -21.24 37.84 -16.46
C ILE A 1018 -22.39 38.77 -16.88
N THR A 1019 -22.85 38.64 -18.12
CA THR A 1019 -23.99 39.43 -18.61
C THR A 1019 -25.28 39.11 -17.84
N TYR A 1020 -25.55 37.84 -17.57
CA TYR A 1020 -26.70 37.42 -16.76
C TYR A 1020 -26.67 37.96 -15.31
N VAL A 1021 -25.51 37.93 -14.65
CA VAL A 1021 -25.36 38.49 -13.29
C VAL A 1021 -25.63 39.99 -13.29
N LYS A 1022 -25.13 40.71 -14.31
CA LYS A 1022 -25.32 42.15 -14.44
C LYS A 1022 -26.77 42.53 -14.71
N ASP A 1023 -27.49 41.75 -15.51
CA ASP A 1023 -28.94 41.92 -15.69
C ASP A 1023 -29.72 41.67 -14.39
N ARG A 1024 -29.35 40.65 -13.59
CA ARG A 1024 -29.95 40.45 -12.27
C ARG A 1024 -29.66 41.60 -11.31
N GLN A 1025 -28.45 42.16 -11.36
CA GLN A 1025 -28.07 43.32 -10.56
C GLN A 1025 -28.91 44.54 -10.96
N ARG A 1026 -28.97 44.87 -12.26
CA ARG A 1026 -29.83 45.95 -12.78
C ARG A 1026 -31.28 45.76 -12.36
N LYS A 1027 -31.82 44.53 -12.44
CA LYS A 1027 -33.17 44.21 -11.97
C LYS A 1027 -33.38 44.47 -10.48
N ARG A 1028 -32.39 44.18 -9.62
CA ARG A 1028 -32.45 44.50 -8.17
C ARG A 1028 -32.38 46.00 -7.90
N GLU A 1029 -31.67 46.74 -8.74
CA GLU A 1029 -31.51 48.19 -8.68
C GLU A 1029 -32.66 48.95 -9.38
N GLY A 1030 -33.66 48.25 -9.94
CA GLY A 1030 -34.78 48.85 -10.66
C GLY A 1030 -34.44 49.41 -12.05
N LEU A 1031 -33.27 49.06 -12.59
CA LEU A 1031 -32.81 49.47 -13.93
C LEU A 1031 -33.30 48.50 -15.02
N PRO A 1032 -33.50 48.97 -16.27
CA PRO A 1032 -33.87 48.11 -17.39
C PRO A 1032 -32.74 47.12 -17.76
N PRO A 1033 -33.07 45.94 -18.32
CA PRO A 1033 -32.05 44.97 -18.76
C PRO A 1033 -31.16 45.57 -19.86
N LEU A 1034 -29.97 45.01 -20.03
CA LEU A 1034 -29.02 45.44 -21.07
C LEU A 1034 -29.65 45.30 -22.47
N SER A 1035 -29.40 46.30 -23.34
CA SER A 1035 -29.76 46.19 -24.76
C SER A 1035 -28.93 45.10 -25.45
N LYS A 1036 -29.35 44.65 -26.64
CA LYS A 1036 -28.58 43.67 -27.42
C LYS A 1036 -27.19 44.20 -27.78
N GLU A 1037 -27.09 45.47 -28.12
CA GLU A 1037 -25.83 46.14 -28.44
C GLU A 1037 -24.94 46.25 -27.19
N GLU A 1038 -25.49 46.60 -26.03
CA GLU A 1038 -24.75 46.64 -24.76
C GLU A 1038 -24.25 45.23 -24.35
N LEU A 1039 -25.06 44.19 -24.58
CA LEU A 1039 -24.70 42.80 -24.30
C LEU A 1039 -23.52 42.35 -25.16
N GLU A 1040 -23.59 42.56 -26.49
CA GLU A 1040 -22.52 42.12 -27.40
C GLU A 1040 -21.23 42.93 -27.20
N ALA A 1041 -21.33 44.24 -26.96
CA ALA A 1041 -20.18 45.08 -26.61
C ALA A 1041 -19.49 44.63 -25.31
N MET A 1042 -20.24 44.05 -24.38
CA MET A 1042 -19.71 43.52 -23.13
C MET A 1042 -19.13 42.10 -23.28
N LYS A 1043 -19.77 41.24 -24.08
CA LYS A 1043 -19.30 39.87 -24.31
C LYS A 1043 -18.02 39.81 -25.14
N ALA A 1044 -17.93 40.62 -26.20
CA ALA A 1044 -16.81 40.58 -27.14
C ALA A 1044 -15.42 40.65 -26.46
N PRO A 1045 -15.12 41.62 -25.58
CA PRO A 1045 -13.81 41.68 -24.91
C PRO A 1045 -13.57 40.51 -23.95
N ILE A 1046 -14.63 39.95 -23.33
CA ILE A 1046 -14.53 38.79 -22.43
C ILE A 1046 -14.17 37.54 -23.23
N VAL A 1047 -14.87 37.29 -24.35
CA VAL A 1047 -14.60 36.16 -25.23
C VAL A 1047 -13.17 36.23 -25.77
N ALA A 1048 -12.76 37.39 -26.28
CA ALA A 1048 -11.41 37.59 -26.79
C ALA A 1048 -10.32 37.34 -25.72
N ALA A 1049 -10.53 37.81 -24.49
CA ALA A 1049 -9.60 37.57 -23.39
C ALA A 1049 -9.51 36.08 -23.02
N PHE A 1050 -10.65 35.36 -22.99
CA PHE A 1050 -10.67 33.92 -22.74
C PHE A 1050 -10.03 33.11 -23.87
N GLU A 1051 -10.23 33.50 -25.13
CA GLU A 1051 -9.58 32.86 -26.27
C GLU A 1051 -8.06 33.00 -26.23
N ALA A 1052 -7.56 34.20 -25.91
CA ALA A 1052 -6.13 34.42 -25.75
C ALA A 1052 -5.53 33.58 -24.61
N ASN A 1053 -6.18 33.59 -23.44
CA ASN A 1053 -5.70 32.91 -22.24
C ASN A 1053 -5.93 31.39 -22.25
N SER A 1054 -6.68 30.85 -23.21
CA SER A 1054 -6.93 29.41 -23.31
C SER A 1054 -6.03 28.69 -24.32
N SER A 1055 -5.22 29.41 -25.08
CA SER A 1055 -4.32 28.83 -26.08
C SER A 1055 -3.26 27.90 -25.45
N ALA A 1056 -2.82 26.89 -26.22
CA ALA A 1056 -1.70 26.03 -25.83
C ALA A 1056 -0.44 26.83 -25.46
N TYR A 1057 -0.15 27.89 -26.23
CA TYR A 1057 0.98 28.78 -25.96
C TYR A 1057 0.89 29.50 -24.61
N HIS A 1058 -0.31 29.97 -24.21
CA HIS A 1058 -0.50 30.56 -22.89
C HIS A 1058 -0.28 29.53 -21.78
N SER A 1059 -0.78 28.30 -21.96
CA SER A 1059 -0.64 27.19 -21.01
C SER A 1059 0.81 26.81 -20.80
N THR A 1060 1.54 26.54 -21.89
CA THR A 1060 2.95 26.15 -21.85
C THR A 1060 3.83 27.28 -21.35
N SER A 1061 3.52 28.54 -21.72
CA SER A 1061 4.19 29.72 -21.18
C SER A 1061 4.10 29.77 -19.65
N ALA A 1062 2.95 29.41 -19.08
CA ALA A 1062 2.67 29.43 -17.65
C ALA A 1062 3.15 28.19 -16.86
N ILE A 1063 3.65 27.14 -17.57
CA ILE A 1063 4.06 25.84 -17.00
C ILE A 1063 2.86 25.10 -16.38
N PHE A 1064 1.73 25.06 -17.08
CA PHE A 1064 0.61 24.19 -16.69
C PHE A 1064 0.67 22.81 -17.34
N ASP A 1065 1.64 22.59 -18.22
CA ASP A 1065 1.88 21.38 -18.99
C ASP A 1065 3.39 21.17 -19.20
N ASP A 1066 3.76 20.10 -19.90
CA ASP A 1066 5.15 19.71 -20.18
C ASP A 1066 5.62 20.11 -21.59
N GLY A 1067 4.79 20.81 -22.38
CA GLY A 1067 5.14 21.38 -23.67
C GLY A 1067 4.12 21.12 -24.78
N ILE A 1068 4.24 21.92 -25.84
CA ILE A 1068 3.54 21.73 -27.10
C ILE A 1068 4.35 20.78 -27.98
N ILE A 1069 3.69 19.75 -28.52
CA ILE A 1069 4.30 18.76 -29.42
C ILE A 1069 3.65 18.81 -30.80
N ASP A 1070 4.43 18.45 -31.83
CA ASP A 1070 3.86 18.14 -33.14
C ASP A 1070 2.92 16.93 -33.01
N PRO A 1071 1.68 16.98 -33.54
CA PRO A 1071 0.76 15.85 -33.47
C PRO A 1071 1.35 14.52 -33.95
N ARG A 1072 2.27 14.57 -34.93
CA ARG A 1072 2.92 13.39 -35.50
C ARG A 1072 3.90 12.72 -34.53
N ASP A 1073 4.47 13.49 -33.61
CA ASP A 1073 5.40 12.99 -32.60
C ASP A 1073 4.69 12.39 -31.38
N THR A 1074 3.36 12.41 -31.32
CA THR A 1074 2.59 11.93 -30.15
C THR A 1074 2.97 10.51 -29.71
N ARG A 1075 3.11 9.57 -30.65
CA ARG A 1075 3.54 8.19 -30.38
C ARG A 1075 4.90 8.13 -29.68
N LYS A 1076 5.85 8.90 -30.20
CA LYS A 1076 7.23 8.99 -29.73
C LYS A 1076 7.30 9.56 -28.32
N TYR A 1077 6.58 10.64 -28.02
CA TYR A 1077 6.53 11.22 -26.68
C TYR A 1077 5.87 10.27 -25.66
N LEU A 1078 4.79 9.59 -26.04
CA LEU A 1078 4.14 8.60 -25.18
C LEU A 1078 5.06 7.42 -24.86
N ALA A 1079 5.72 6.82 -25.87
CA ALA A 1079 6.67 5.72 -25.67
C ALA A 1079 7.80 6.11 -24.71
N ARG A 1080 8.37 7.30 -24.90
CA ARG A 1080 9.42 7.85 -24.02
C ARG A 1080 8.92 8.10 -22.61
N GLY A 1081 7.73 8.69 -22.47
CA GLY A 1081 7.10 8.92 -21.17
C GLY A 1081 6.88 7.61 -20.40
N ILE A 1082 6.38 6.57 -21.09
CA ILE A 1082 6.19 5.23 -20.51
C ILE A 1082 7.53 4.64 -20.08
N SER A 1083 8.52 4.62 -20.97
CA SER A 1083 9.88 4.16 -20.69
C SER A 1083 10.50 4.85 -19.46
N VAL A 1084 10.31 6.16 -19.33
CA VAL A 1084 10.74 6.96 -18.17
C VAL A 1084 10.04 6.52 -16.90
N ALA A 1085 8.71 6.33 -16.94
CA ALA A 1085 7.93 5.93 -15.78
C ALA A 1085 8.30 4.56 -15.21
N LEU A 1086 8.79 3.64 -16.05
CA LEU A 1086 9.24 2.31 -15.62
C LEU A 1086 10.54 2.31 -14.81
N ASN A 1087 11.22 3.46 -14.66
CA ASN A 1087 12.34 3.58 -13.72
C ASN A 1087 11.88 3.62 -12.25
N ALA A 1088 10.63 4.00 -12.00
CA ALA A 1088 10.03 3.92 -10.68
C ALA A 1088 9.43 2.53 -10.44
N PRO A 1089 9.49 2.01 -9.20
CA PRO A 1089 8.75 0.80 -8.84
C PRO A 1089 7.25 1.02 -9.04
N ALA A 1090 6.51 -0.09 -9.21
CA ALA A 1090 5.05 -0.04 -9.15
C ALA A 1090 4.61 0.62 -7.84
N VAL A 1091 3.61 1.48 -7.93
CA VAL A 1091 3.10 2.23 -6.78
C VAL A 1091 1.91 1.46 -6.24
N ASP A 1092 1.91 1.13 -4.96
CA ASP A 1092 0.71 0.62 -4.32
C ASP A 1092 -0.34 1.73 -4.22
N GLY A 1093 -1.56 1.46 -4.64
CA GLY A 1093 -2.65 2.43 -4.60
C GLY A 1093 -3.95 1.79 -4.14
N GLN A 1094 -4.68 2.52 -3.32
CA GLN A 1094 -6.02 2.16 -2.88
C GLN A 1094 -7.00 3.18 -3.44
N TYR A 1095 -8.18 2.70 -3.84
CA TYR A 1095 -9.25 3.61 -4.24
C TYR A 1095 -9.94 4.20 -3.01
N GLY A 1096 -10.29 5.48 -3.12
CA GLY A 1096 -11.21 6.13 -2.18
C GLY A 1096 -12.64 5.59 -2.32
N VAL A 1097 -13.55 6.10 -1.50
CA VAL A 1097 -14.96 5.69 -1.48
C VAL A 1097 -15.66 6.11 -2.78
N PHE A 1098 -16.19 5.14 -3.54
CA PHE A 1098 -17.05 5.42 -4.69
C PHE A 1098 -18.49 5.67 -4.24
N ARG A 1099 -19.06 6.81 -4.64
CA ARG A 1099 -20.43 7.17 -4.28
C ARG A 1099 -21.44 6.49 -5.23
N MET A 1100 -21.96 5.33 -4.85
CA MET A 1100 -22.79 4.45 -5.71
C MET A 1100 -24.12 5.06 -6.19
#